data_AF-A0A1E1UW99-F1
#
_entry.id   AF-A0A1E1UW99-F1
#
_cell.length_a   1.000
_cell.length_b   1.000
_cell.length_c   1.000
_cell.angle_alpha   90.00
_cell.angle_beta   90.00
_cell.angle_gamma   90.00
#
_symmetry.space_group_name_H-M   'P 1'
#
loop_
_entity.id
_entity.type
_entity.pdbx_description
1 polymer ?
#
loop_
_entity_poly.entity_id
_entity_poly.type
_entity_poly.pdbx_seq_one_letter_code
_entity_poly.pdbx_strand_id
1 'polypeptide(L)'
;MAANLIVGNDGSNTLQGSAGRDLIYGFDPNGPQSNVSSIAATQVATGLGTALFAAAAPNDPGRLFVVTQGGTIRIIDLISGQLLATPFLNVAVDATGERGLLGFAFDPDYATNGFFYIYRTVPGSVVHNTIERYQVSANPNVANVASATTIIRLDNLSATNHNAGWIGFGPDGLLYAATGDNAVAANAQSSGTLLGKILRIDVHNDAFPADPTRNYAIPTGNMFAALGDPGADEIFALGLRNPFRDSFDRATGDFFIADVGEGSFEEIDIGLSGANYGWPLFEGPLGSGTVTQGTLAVPIHSYGRDVGQAVIGGYVYRGLSEGLQGQFFFADQPTGKVFTLRFNGETWVPTERTSQIVPNVGTVNIPTSFGEDARGNLYIVDYDGDVFRLTPQVVSADQNDTLRGLAGDDLLYGGSGNDLLDGGTGNDTLNGGPGNDRFVYAAGYGADVASDFVAGSGVDYVDLTTFFNINTLDDVLALSSQVGLNTVINFGDDDTLTLLGVAKENLGFDDFMINVFQEHGLTISNFAPSAGGWNSDDRYPRQLADVNGDGRADIVGFGEVGVYVSLATGGGSFGPQSFALANFAPSAGGWTSDDRYPRQLADVNGDGRADIVGFGEGGVYASLATGDGSFGPQSFALANFAPSAGGWNSDDRFPRQLADVNGDGRADIVGFGEDGVYVSLATGGGSFAPPALALANFAPSAGGWTSDDRYPRQLADVNGDGRADIVGFGEVGVYVSLATGGGSFGPQSFALANFAPSAGGWTSDDRYPRQLADVNGDARADIVGFGEGGVYTALGNGDGSFRSATFNLSQFSNTAGGWSSEDRYPRQLADVNGDGFSDIVGFGEAGVYVAPVIDFIF
;
A
#
# COMPACT_ATOMS: atom_id res chain seq x y z
N MET A 1 15.40 -7.28 21.16
CA MET A 1 15.61 -6.11 22.06
C MET A 1 14.30 -5.35 22.14
N ALA A 2 14.06 -4.57 23.20
CA ALA A 2 12.85 -3.73 23.28
C ALA A 2 12.84 -2.71 22.14
N ALA A 3 11.68 -2.46 21.55
CA ALA A 3 11.51 -1.48 20.47
C ALA A 3 11.71 -0.05 20.99
N ASN A 4 12.31 0.86 20.22
CA ASN A 4 12.24 2.29 20.59
C ASN A 4 10.86 2.85 20.22
N LEU A 5 10.23 3.53 21.16
CA LEU A 5 8.92 4.14 20.95
C LEU A 5 9.06 5.56 20.37
N ILE A 6 8.44 5.80 19.23
CA ILE A 6 8.36 7.11 18.56
C ILE A 6 6.89 7.46 18.38
N VAL A 7 6.51 8.65 18.81
CA VAL A 7 5.10 9.07 18.92
C VAL A 7 4.94 10.45 18.32
N GLY A 8 3.98 10.57 17.41
CA GLY A 8 3.53 11.82 16.84
C GLY A 8 2.44 12.52 17.66
N ASN A 9 1.61 13.31 16.99
CA ASN A 9 0.47 14.05 17.52
C ASN A 9 -0.61 14.11 16.43
N ASP A 10 -1.83 14.55 16.78
CA ASP A 10 -3.00 14.60 15.87
C ASP A 10 -2.90 15.59 14.69
N GLY A 11 -1.72 15.97 14.23
CA GLY A 11 -1.51 16.81 13.07
C GLY A 11 -0.41 16.22 12.19
N SER A 12 -0.22 16.76 10.98
CA SER A 12 0.74 16.20 10.02
C SER A 12 2.16 16.13 10.59
N ASN A 13 2.75 14.94 10.58
CA ASN A 13 4.03 14.61 11.17
C ASN A 13 5.02 14.07 10.14
N THR A 14 6.30 14.20 10.47
CA THR A 14 7.38 13.52 9.77
C THR A 14 8.25 12.88 10.84
N LEU A 15 8.11 11.56 10.97
CA LEU A 15 8.73 10.74 11.99
C LEU A 15 9.80 9.85 11.36
N GLN A 16 10.91 9.70 12.06
CA GLN A 16 12.05 8.93 11.58
C GLN A 16 12.58 8.05 12.72
N GLY A 17 12.70 6.76 12.42
CA GLY A 17 13.26 5.71 13.26
C GLY A 17 14.78 5.77 13.36
N SER A 18 15.33 4.63 13.75
CA SER A 18 16.70 4.42 14.17
C SER A 18 17.34 3.28 13.37
N ALA A 19 18.38 2.65 13.90
CA ALA A 19 19.03 1.51 13.24
C ALA A 19 18.65 0.17 13.87
N GLY A 20 17.69 0.16 14.79
CA GLY A 20 17.15 -1.05 15.36
C GLY A 20 15.65 -0.91 15.52
N ARG A 21 14.99 -2.02 15.87
CA ARG A 21 13.55 -2.14 15.99
C ARG A 21 12.88 -0.95 16.69
N ASP A 22 11.91 -0.36 16.01
CA ASP A 22 11.13 0.80 16.41
C ASP A 22 9.62 0.49 16.40
N LEU A 23 8.89 1.20 17.23
CA LEU A 23 7.43 1.26 17.25
C LEU A 23 7.03 2.71 17.03
N ILE A 24 6.44 3.00 15.87
CA ILE A 24 6.15 4.36 15.42
C ILE A 24 4.64 4.56 15.32
N TYR A 25 4.14 5.60 15.98
CA TYR A 25 2.76 6.08 15.85
C TYR A 25 2.73 7.46 15.20
N GLY A 26 1.95 7.63 14.14
CA GLY A 26 1.63 8.95 13.56
C GLY A 26 0.87 9.84 14.55
N PHE A 27 0.00 9.23 15.36
CA PHE A 27 -0.76 9.87 16.43
C PHE A 27 -0.15 9.69 17.84
N ASP A 28 -0.73 10.36 18.85
CA ASP A 28 -0.41 10.11 20.26
C ASP A 28 -1.32 9.02 20.87
N PRO A 29 -0.84 7.77 21.14
CA PRO A 29 -1.66 6.72 21.75
C PRO A 29 -2.07 7.04 23.20
N ASN A 30 -1.47 8.07 23.83
CA ASN A 30 -1.85 8.60 25.14
C ASN A 30 -2.72 9.87 25.05
N GLY A 31 -2.99 10.36 23.84
CA GLY A 31 -3.84 11.50 23.53
C GLY A 31 -5.33 11.24 23.76
N PRO A 32 -6.23 12.07 23.21
CA PRO A 32 -7.68 11.88 23.29
C PRO A 32 -8.16 10.48 22.88
N GLN A 33 -7.49 9.84 21.92
CA GLN A 33 -7.74 8.49 21.39
C GLN A 33 -7.60 7.39 22.46
N SER A 34 -6.85 7.66 23.53
CA SER A 34 -6.74 6.76 24.70
C SER A 34 -8.03 6.66 25.53
N ASN A 35 -9.01 7.53 25.26
CA ASN A 35 -10.29 7.64 25.97
C ASN A 35 -11.48 7.55 25.00
N VAL A 36 -11.70 6.35 24.45
CA VAL A 36 -12.88 6.09 23.61
C VAL A 36 -14.17 6.16 24.42
N SER A 37 -15.27 6.54 23.75
CA SER A 37 -16.60 6.58 24.37
C SER A 37 -17.31 5.21 24.35
N SER A 38 -16.99 4.37 23.36
CA SER A 38 -17.54 3.03 23.21
C SER A 38 -16.53 2.09 22.52
N ILE A 39 -16.71 0.80 22.75
CA ILE A 39 -15.99 -0.31 22.14
C ILE A 39 -17.06 -1.22 21.54
N ALA A 40 -17.14 -1.27 20.22
CA ALA A 40 -18.07 -2.17 19.56
C ALA A 40 -17.61 -3.62 19.78
N ALA A 41 -18.50 -4.49 20.26
CA ALA A 41 -18.23 -5.90 20.42
C ALA A 41 -19.06 -6.70 19.40
N THR A 42 -18.43 -7.11 18.32
CA THR A 42 -19.09 -7.85 17.23
C THR A 42 -18.99 -9.34 17.50
N GLN A 43 -20.11 -10.02 17.74
CA GLN A 43 -20.11 -11.48 17.88
C GLN A 43 -19.65 -12.14 16.59
N VAL A 44 -18.55 -12.89 16.66
CA VAL A 44 -17.98 -13.64 15.52
C VAL A 44 -18.25 -15.14 15.60
N ALA A 45 -18.64 -15.64 16.78
CA ALA A 45 -19.11 -17.01 16.96
C ALA A 45 -19.98 -17.14 18.23
N THR A 46 -20.78 -18.20 18.25
CA THR A 46 -21.57 -18.65 19.40
C THR A 46 -21.63 -20.18 19.44
N GLY A 47 -22.00 -20.75 20.57
CA GLY A 47 -22.24 -22.19 20.69
C GLY A 47 -20.98 -23.06 20.70
N LEU A 48 -19.84 -22.49 21.09
CA LEU A 48 -18.57 -23.23 21.24
C LEU A 48 -18.52 -24.14 22.47
N GLY A 49 -19.49 -24.02 23.39
CA GLY A 49 -19.40 -24.63 24.72
C GLY A 49 -18.39 -23.87 25.57
N THR A 50 -17.77 -24.54 26.55
CA THR A 50 -16.77 -23.89 27.43
C THR A 50 -15.50 -23.53 26.66
N ALA A 51 -15.50 -22.34 26.04
CA ALA A 51 -14.36 -21.77 25.35
C ALA A 51 -13.41 -21.15 26.38
N LEU A 52 -12.11 -21.33 26.17
CA LEU A 52 -11.08 -20.93 27.14
C LEU A 52 -9.96 -20.09 26.53
N PHE A 53 -9.74 -20.12 25.22
CA PHE A 53 -8.60 -19.41 24.61
C PHE A 53 -8.84 -19.19 23.12
N ALA A 54 -8.28 -18.13 22.54
CA ALA A 54 -8.32 -17.86 21.11
C ALA A 54 -6.98 -17.32 20.59
N ALA A 55 -6.55 -17.79 19.42
CA ALA A 55 -5.35 -17.30 18.72
C ALA A 55 -5.47 -17.50 17.21
N ALA A 56 -4.73 -16.71 16.44
CA ALA A 56 -4.53 -16.92 15.01
C ALA A 56 -3.09 -17.38 14.72
N ALA A 57 -2.91 -18.05 13.58
CA ALA A 57 -1.57 -18.33 13.09
C ALA A 57 -0.93 -17.04 12.55
N PRO A 58 0.42 -16.91 12.62
CA PRO A 58 1.13 -15.81 11.97
C PRO A 58 0.71 -15.68 10.50
N ASN A 59 0.45 -14.45 10.04
CA ASN A 59 0.05 -14.10 8.67
C ASN A 59 -1.22 -14.82 8.16
N ASP A 60 -2.08 -15.33 9.04
CA ASP A 60 -3.39 -15.88 8.70
C ASP A 60 -4.52 -14.92 9.10
N PRO A 61 -4.94 -14.01 8.19
CA PRO A 61 -5.99 -13.05 8.49
C PRO A 61 -7.40 -13.65 8.45
N GLY A 62 -7.54 -14.92 8.05
CA GLY A 62 -8.84 -15.53 7.76
C GLY A 62 -9.40 -16.39 8.87
N ARG A 63 -8.59 -16.80 9.84
CA ARG A 63 -8.98 -17.84 10.81
C ARG A 63 -8.61 -17.49 12.24
N LEU A 64 -9.57 -17.68 13.14
CA LEU A 64 -9.36 -17.64 14.59
C LEU A 64 -9.59 -19.03 15.18
N PHE A 65 -8.62 -19.56 15.91
CA PHE A 65 -8.64 -20.88 16.51
C PHE A 65 -9.03 -20.77 17.97
N VAL A 66 -10.14 -21.42 18.35
CA VAL A 66 -10.70 -21.34 19.69
C VAL A 66 -10.59 -22.67 20.41
N VAL A 67 -9.94 -22.66 21.56
CA VAL A 67 -9.78 -23.81 22.45
C VAL A 67 -11.01 -23.95 23.35
N THR A 68 -11.48 -25.17 23.50
CA THR A 68 -12.57 -25.52 24.42
C THR A 68 -12.04 -26.46 25.50
N GLN A 69 -12.53 -26.30 26.73
CA GLN A 69 -12.10 -27.09 27.89
C GLN A 69 -12.22 -28.61 27.64
N GLY A 70 -13.25 -29.01 26.89
CA GLY A 70 -13.56 -30.41 26.57
C GLY A 70 -12.62 -31.09 25.57
N GLY A 71 -11.55 -30.42 25.12
CA GLY A 71 -10.52 -31.06 24.28
C GLY A 71 -10.63 -30.79 22.78
N THR A 72 -11.41 -29.79 22.36
CA THR A 72 -11.49 -29.41 20.94
C THR A 72 -10.88 -28.05 20.66
N ILE A 73 -10.25 -27.92 19.49
CA ILE A 73 -9.87 -26.65 18.88
C ILE A 73 -10.79 -26.44 17.68
N ARG A 74 -11.50 -25.31 17.65
CA ARG A 74 -12.48 -24.95 16.63
C ARG A 74 -11.94 -23.79 15.79
N ILE A 75 -12.39 -23.66 14.55
CA ILE A 75 -12.00 -22.55 13.67
C ILE A 75 -13.22 -21.68 13.44
N ILE A 76 -13.06 -20.38 13.70
CA ILE A 76 -13.94 -19.33 13.21
C ILE A 76 -13.33 -18.81 11.93
N ASP A 77 -14.08 -18.89 10.84
CA ASP A 77 -13.74 -18.21 9.59
C ASP A 77 -14.12 -16.73 9.75
N LEU A 78 -13.09 -15.88 9.82
CA LEU A 78 -13.24 -14.44 10.03
C LEU A 78 -13.76 -13.72 8.79
N ILE A 79 -13.75 -14.36 7.61
CA ILE A 79 -14.31 -13.80 6.38
C ILE A 79 -15.82 -13.98 6.37
N SER A 80 -16.30 -15.20 6.62
CA SER A 80 -17.74 -15.49 6.62
C SER A 80 -18.42 -15.25 7.97
N GLY A 81 -17.66 -15.09 9.05
CA GLY A 81 -18.16 -15.03 10.43
C GLY A 81 -18.78 -16.34 10.88
N GLN A 82 -18.39 -17.48 10.29
CA GLN A 82 -18.96 -18.79 10.58
C GLN A 82 -18.00 -19.68 11.35
N LEU A 83 -18.57 -20.44 12.28
CA LEU A 83 -17.87 -21.51 12.97
C LEU A 83 -17.78 -22.75 12.06
N LEU A 84 -16.58 -23.23 11.77
CA LEU A 84 -16.39 -24.42 10.95
C LEU A 84 -16.96 -25.66 11.64
N ALA A 85 -17.62 -26.51 10.84
CA ALA A 85 -18.30 -27.72 11.32
C ALA A 85 -17.32 -28.78 11.84
N THR A 86 -16.17 -28.93 11.18
CA THR A 86 -15.12 -29.88 11.61
C THR A 86 -14.16 -29.16 12.56
N PRO A 87 -13.92 -29.68 13.78
CA PRO A 87 -12.87 -29.16 14.66
C PRO A 87 -11.49 -29.27 13.97
N PHE A 88 -10.63 -28.28 14.21
CA PHE A 88 -9.22 -28.36 13.83
C PHE A 88 -8.53 -29.54 14.51
N LEU A 89 -8.76 -29.69 15.82
CA LEU A 89 -8.24 -30.77 16.65
C LEU A 89 -9.31 -31.25 17.63
N ASN A 90 -9.28 -32.54 17.94
CA ASN A 90 -10.05 -33.16 19.02
C ASN A 90 -9.19 -34.19 19.75
N VAL A 91 -8.97 -34.00 21.05
CA VAL A 91 -8.11 -34.82 21.90
C VAL A 91 -8.81 -35.17 23.22
N ALA A 92 -8.49 -36.33 23.79
CA ALA A 92 -9.02 -36.72 25.09
C ALA A 92 -8.39 -35.89 26.21
N VAL A 93 -9.20 -35.45 27.17
CA VAL A 93 -8.75 -34.66 28.33
C VAL A 93 -9.47 -35.10 29.61
N ASP A 94 -8.86 -34.89 30.77
CA ASP A 94 -9.61 -34.78 32.03
C ASP A 94 -10.13 -33.34 32.15
N ALA A 95 -11.45 -33.15 32.06
CA ALA A 95 -12.10 -31.84 32.14
C ALA A 95 -12.72 -31.56 33.52
N THR A 96 -12.24 -32.22 34.58
CA THR A 96 -12.76 -32.04 35.94
C THR A 96 -12.23 -30.75 36.57
N GLY A 97 -13.11 -29.86 37.01
CA GLY A 97 -12.73 -28.59 37.63
C GLY A 97 -12.14 -27.62 36.60
N GLU A 98 -10.92 -27.14 36.83
CA GLU A 98 -10.16 -26.27 35.92
C GLU A 98 -9.25 -27.06 34.97
N ARG A 99 -9.29 -28.40 35.01
CA ARG A 99 -8.53 -29.25 34.08
C ARG A 99 -9.17 -29.23 32.70
N GLY A 100 -8.42 -29.59 31.66
CA GLY A 100 -8.95 -29.71 30.30
C GLY A 100 -7.88 -29.51 29.24
N LEU A 101 -8.31 -29.04 28.06
CA LEU A 101 -7.42 -28.41 27.08
C LEU A 101 -7.39 -26.90 27.40
N LEU A 102 -6.23 -26.40 27.80
CA LEU A 102 -6.11 -25.10 28.49
C LEU A 102 -5.34 -24.05 27.69
N GLY A 103 -4.34 -24.47 26.92
CA GLY A 103 -3.46 -23.57 26.17
C GLY A 103 -3.16 -24.07 24.76
N PHE A 104 -2.83 -23.13 23.89
CA PHE A 104 -2.56 -23.37 22.47
C PHE A 104 -1.62 -22.30 21.93
N ALA A 105 -0.64 -22.69 21.12
CA ALA A 105 0.28 -21.76 20.47
C ALA A 105 0.68 -22.30 19.09
N PHE A 106 0.70 -21.44 18.09
CA PHE A 106 1.36 -21.76 16.81
C PHE A 106 2.86 -21.55 16.94
N ASP A 107 3.63 -22.40 16.27
CA ASP A 107 5.06 -22.16 16.10
C ASP A 107 5.27 -20.86 15.31
N PRO A 108 6.28 -20.02 15.62
CA PRO A 108 6.56 -18.81 14.85
C PRO A 108 6.76 -19.09 13.35
N ASP A 109 7.32 -20.26 13.03
CA ASP A 109 7.54 -20.73 11.66
C ASP A 109 6.38 -21.57 11.10
N TYR A 110 5.16 -21.44 11.65
CA TYR A 110 4.00 -22.27 11.28
C TYR A 110 3.73 -22.32 9.78
N ALA A 111 3.95 -21.21 9.06
CA ALA A 111 3.76 -21.16 7.61
C ALA A 111 4.65 -22.16 6.85
N THR A 112 5.83 -22.48 7.38
CA THR A 112 6.79 -23.40 6.77
C THR A 112 6.73 -24.80 7.37
N ASN A 113 6.62 -24.91 8.70
CA ASN A 113 6.71 -26.18 9.42
C ASN A 113 5.34 -26.80 9.76
N GLY A 114 4.28 -25.98 9.79
CA GLY A 114 2.93 -26.40 10.15
C GLY A 114 2.75 -26.84 11.61
N PHE A 115 3.71 -26.53 12.49
CA PHE A 115 3.71 -26.97 13.89
C PHE A 115 2.90 -26.06 14.80
N PHE A 116 2.22 -26.70 15.75
CA PHE A 116 1.52 -26.01 16.82
C PHE A 116 1.55 -26.85 18.09
N TYR A 117 1.31 -26.23 19.23
CA TYR A 117 1.46 -26.81 20.55
C TYR A 117 0.18 -26.67 21.35
N ILE A 118 -0.10 -27.65 22.20
CA ILE A 118 -1.22 -27.63 23.14
C ILE A 118 -0.75 -27.88 24.56
N TYR A 119 -1.41 -27.25 25.53
CA TYR A 119 -1.32 -27.57 26.95
C TYR A 119 -2.61 -28.26 27.37
N ARG A 120 -2.52 -29.51 27.85
CA ARG A 120 -3.70 -30.27 28.29
C ARG A 120 -3.46 -31.11 29.53
N THR A 121 -4.54 -31.39 30.25
CA THR A 121 -4.57 -32.39 31.32
C THR A 121 -4.89 -33.77 30.75
N VAL A 122 -3.94 -34.70 30.87
CA VAL A 122 -4.06 -36.05 30.34
C VAL A 122 -4.88 -36.92 31.30
N PRO A 123 -5.95 -37.60 30.82
CA PRO A 123 -6.76 -38.46 31.66
C PRO A 123 -6.01 -39.77 31.99
N GLY A 124 -6.20 -40.31 33.20
CA GLY A 124 -5.61 -41.59 33.59
C GLY A 124 -5.53 -41.79 35.10
N SER A 125 -4.91 -42.90 35.53
CA SER A 125 -4.70 -43.20 36.95
C SER A 125 -3.65 -42.30 37.62
N VAL A 126 -2.81 -41.63 36.82
CA VAL A 126 -1.86 -40.61 37.26
C VAL A 126 -2.13 -39.37 36.41
N VAL A 127 -2.99 -38.49 36.92
CA VAL A 127 -3.36 -37.26 36.22
C VAL A 127 -2.19 -36.27 36.27
N HIS A 128 -1.90 -35.64 35.13
CA HIS A 128 -0.79 -34.72 34.94
C HIS A 128 -1.09 -33.82 33.73
N ASN A 129 -0.39 -32.68 33.65
CA ASN A 129 -0.43 -31.83 32.48
C ASN A 129 0.72 -32.17 31.52
N THR A 130 0.51 -31.92 30.23
CA THR A 130 1.52 -32.07 29.18
C THR A 130 1.46 -30.91 28.21
N ILE A 131 2.62 -30.52 27.69
CA ILE A 131 2.71 -29.77 26.44
C ILE A 131 3.00 -30.77 25.32
N GLU A 132 2.23 -30.70 24.25
CA GLU A 132 2.36 -31.59 23.09
C GLU A 132 2.43 -30.78 21.79
N ARG A 133 3.32 -31.17 20.88
CA ARG A 133 3.40 -30.64 19.52
C ARG A 133 2.58 -31.50 18.56
N TYR A 134 1.89 -30.85 17.66
CA TYR A 134 1.18 -31.43 16.52
C TYR A 134 1.59 -30.70 15.24
N GLN A 135 1.21 -31.25 14.09
CA GLN A 135 1.40 -30.64 12.78
C GLN A 135 0.05 -30.54 12.07
N VAL A 136 -0.17 -29.48 11.30
CA VAL A 136 -1.32 -29.36 10.40
C VAL A 136 -1.30 -30.47 9.34
N SER A 137 -2.47 -30.93 8.92
CA SER A 137 -2.58 -31.87 7.80
C SER A 137 -2.46 -31.15 6.45
N ALA A 138 -2.54 -31.90 5.35
CA ALA A 138 -2.65 -31.30 4.01
C ALA A 138 -3.92 -30.42 3.85
N ASN A 139 -4.96 -30.65 4.67
CA ASN A 139 -6.05 -29.70 4.82
C ASN A 139 -5.67 -28.68 5.90
N PRO A 140 -5.54 -27.38 5.56
CA PRO A 140 -5.09 -26.37 6.51
C PRO A 140 -6.06 -26.20 7.69
N ASN A 141 -7.33 -26.61 7.54
CA ASN A 141 -8.36 -26.53 8.57
C ASN A 141 -8.43 -27.78 9.47
N VAL A 142 -7.50 -28.74 9.34
CA VAL A 142 -7.50 -29.98 10.13
C VAL A 142 -6.08 -30.35 10.56
N ALA A 143 -5.89 -30.66 11.84
CA ALA A 143 -4.64 -31.15 12.39
C ALA A 143 -4.39 -32.64 12.07
N ASN A 144 -3.12 -33.02 11.92
CA ASN A 144 -2.72 -34.42 11.87
C ASN A 144 -2.58 -34.97 13.31
N VAL A 145 -3.63 -35.61 13.83
CA VAL A 145 -3.61 -36.18 15.19
C VAL A 145 -2.50 -37.21 15.40
N ALA A 146 -2.07 -37.91 14.34
CA ALA A 146 -1.01 -38.92 14.43
C ALA A 146 0.40 -38.33 14.59
N SER A 147 0.59 -37.01 14.40
CA SER A 147 1.89 -36.36 14.56
C SER A 147 2.20 -35.96 16.01
N ALA A 148 1.33 -36.30 16.96
CA ALA A 148 1.47 -35.90 18.36
C ALA A 148 2.85 -36.28 18.92
N THR A 149 3.53 -35.31 19.51
CA THR A 149 4.81 -35.52 20.22
C THR A 149 4.74 -34.82 21.57
N THR A 150 4.94 -35.55 22.67
CA THR A 150 5.05 -34.93 24.00
C THR A 150 6.30 -34.08 24.06
N ILE A 151 6.17 -32.78 24.29
CA ILE A 151 7.32 -31.89 24.48
C ILE A 151 7.78 -31.99 25.92
N ILE A 152 6.88 -31.75 26.87
CA ILE A 152 7.18 -31.89 28.30
C ILE A 152 6.01 -32.52 29.03
N ARG A 153 6.33 -33.49 29.88
CA ARG A 153 5.44 -34.01 30.91
C ARG A 153 5.67 -33.25 32.22
N LEU A 154 4.62 -32.65 32.77
CA LEU A 154 4.67 -31.93 34.05
C LEU A 154 4.40 -32.87 35.25
N ASP A 155 4.54 -32.32 36.45
CA ASP A 155 4.29 -33.01 37.72
C ASP A 155 2.88 -33.63 37.79
N ASN A 156 2.75 -34.64 38.67
CA ASN A 156 1.46 -35.27 38.93
C ASN A 156 0.55 -34.32 39.70
N LEU A 157 -0.74 -34.31 39.34
CA LEU A 157 -1.73 -33.41 39.92
C LEU A 157 -2.53 -34.10 41.01
N SER A 158 -2.57 -33.50 42.19
CA SER A 158 -3.41 -33.92 43.32
C SER A 158 -4.74 -33.17 43.39
N ALA A 159 -4.81 -31.95 42.84
CA ALA A 159 -6.01 -31.11 42.86
C ALA A 159 -6.56 -30.85 41.46
N THR A 160 -7.84 -30.47 41.38
CA THR A 160 -8.55 -30.16 40.13
C THR A 160 -8.55 -28.68 39.78
N ASN A 161 -7.96 -27.84 40.62
CA ASN A 161 -7.84 -26.39 40.47
C ASN A 161 -6.37 -25.95 40.53
N HIS A 162 -6.12 -24.70 40.17
CA HIS A 162 -4.83 -24.05 40.00
C HIS A 162 -3.96 -24.78 38.98
N ASN A 163 -4.53 -25.02 37.78
CA ASN A 163 -3.83 -25.68 36.69
C ASN A 163 -3.12 -24.70 35.75
N ALA A 164 -3.44 -23.40 35.82
CA ALA A 164 -2.99 -22.40 34.86
C ALA A 164 -3.21 -22.87 33.41
N GLY A 165 -2.13 -23.01 32.64
CA GLY A 165 -2.12 -23.71 31.36
C GLY A 165 -2.01 -22.79 30.15
N TRP A 166 -1.61 -21.53 30.31
CA TRP A 166 -1.22 -20.69 29.19
C TRP A 166 0.11 -21.17 28.58
N ILE A 167 0.21 -21.11 27.25
CA ILE A 167 1.47 -21.28 26.51
C ILE A 167 1.54 -20.23 25.39
N GLY A 168 2.75 -19.76 25.08
CA GLY A 168 2.98 -18.79 24.00
C GLY A 168 4.45 -18.64 23.68
N PHE A 169 4.77 -18.19 22.47
CA PHE A 169 6.15 -17.92 22.06
C PHE A 169 6.54 -16.49 22.42
N GLY A 170 7.73 -16.34 23.00
CA GLY A 170 8.34 -15.04 23.25
C GLY A 170 8.98 -14.45 21.99
N PRO A 171 9.37 -13.17 22.02
CA PRO A 171 10.11 -12.52 20.93
C PRO A 171 11.51 -13.11 20.71
N ASP A 172 11.95 -14.01 21.57
CA ASP A 172 13.19 -14.78 21.46
C ASP A 172 13.00 -16.13 20.72
N GLY A 173 11.79 -16.42 20.24
CA GLY A 173 11.45 -17.66 19.52
C GLY A 173 11.29 -18.88 20.43
N LEU A 174 11.29 -18.71 21.76
CA LEU A 174 11.19 -19.82 22.71
C LEU A 174 9.77 -19.98 23.25
N LEU A 175 9.42 -21.20 23.65
CA LEU A 175 8.09 -21.50 24.20
C LEU A 175 8.06 -21.23 25.71
N TYR A 176 7.13 -20.39 26.12
CA TYR A 176 6.83 -20.10 27.52
C TYR A 176 5.56 -20.84 27.95
N ALA A 177 5.51 -21.27 29.21
CA ALA A 177 4.36 -21.97 29.77
C ALA A 177 4.07 -21.57 31.22
N ALA A 178 2.81 -21.28 31.50
CA ALA A 178 2.31 -20.93 32.83
C ALA A 178 1.78 -22.17 33.55
N THR A 179 2.23 -22.38 34.79
CA THR A 179 1.86 -23.54 35.61
C THR A 179 1.38 -23.08 36.97
N GLY A 180 0.22 -23.56 37.41
CA GLY A 180 -0.31 -23.25 38.74
C GLY A 180 0.30 -24.14 39.81
N ASP A 181 0.14 -23.75 41.08
CA ASP A 181 0.66 -24.48 42.24
C ASP A 181 -0.09 -25.79 42.53
N ASN A 182 -1.15 -26.08 41.77
CA ASN A 182 -2.09 -27.19 41.92
C ASN A 182 -2.71 -27.30 43.33
N ALA A 183 -3.06 -26.15 43.91
CA ALA A 183 -3.60 -25.99 45.25
C ALA A 183 -2.67 -26.48 46.37
N VAL A 184 -1.37 -26.52 46.10
CA VAL A 184 -0.32 -26.81 47.08
C VAL A 184 0.66 -25.65 47.07
N ALA A 185 0.35 -24.62 47.86
CA ALA A 185 1.06 -23.34 47.89
C ALA A 185 2.60 -23.45 48.02
N ALA A 186 3.11 -24.47 48.71
CA ALA A 186 4.55 -24.71 48.85
C ALA A 186 5.25 -25.02 47.50
N ASN A 187 4.52 -25.49 46.49
CA ASN A 187 5.06 -25.74 45.17
C ASN A 187 5.61 -24.46 44.53
N ALA A 188 4.93 -23.32 44.72
CA ALA A 188 5.30 -22.05 44.12
C ALA A 188 6.73 -21.59 44.46
N GLN A 189 7.20 -21.89 45.68
CA GLN A 189 8.56 -21.57 46.16
C GLN A 189 9.56 -22.74 46.05
N SER A 190 9.12 -23.93 45.64
CA SER A 190 9.99 -25.10 45.50
C SER A 190 10.69 -25.11 44.14
N SER A 191 12.02 -25.29 44.13
CA SER A 191 12.81 -25.45 42.91
C SER A 191 12.80 -26.88 42.33
N GLY A 192 12.23 -27.86 43.05
CA GLY A 192 12.22 -29.27 42.64
C GLY A 192 10.96 -29.71 41.89
N THR A 193 10.06 -28.78 41.55
CA THR A 193 8.79 -29.03 40.85
C THR A 193 8.56 -27.94 39.81
N LEU A 194 7.80 -28.27 38.77
CA LEU A 194 7.43 -27.35 37.70
C LEU A 194 6.07 -26.67 37.96
N LEU A 195 5.55 -26.71 39.20
CA LEU A 195 4.25 -26.14 39.57
C LEU A 195 4.40 -24.76 40.24
N GLY A 196 3.52 -23.81 39.90
CA GLY A 196 3.58 -22.42 40.38
C GLY A 196 4.75 -21.64 39.77
N LYS A 197 4.93 -21.76 38.45
CA LYS A 197 6.09 -21.29 37.66
C LYS A 197 5.67 -20.70 36.32
N ILE A 198 6.54 -19.85 35.78
CA ILE A 198 6.70 -19.70 34.34
C ILE A 198 7.88 -20.58 33.91
N LEU A 199 7.65 -21.43 32.91
CA LEU A 199 8.68 -22.22 32.24
C LEU A 199 9.08 -21.56 30.92
N ARG A 200 10.33 -21.75 30.49
CA ARG A 200 10.83 -21.32 29.18
C ARG A 200 11.71 -22.41 28.58
N ILE A 201 11.34 -22.94 27.42
CA ILE A 201 12.01 -24.08 26.80
C ILE A 201 12.23 -23.86 25.30
N ASP A 202 13.30 -24.45 24.76
CA ASP A 202 13.58 -24.48 23.32
C ASP A 202 13.00 -25.76 22.73
N VAL A 203 11.91 -25.62 21.97
CA VAL A 203 11.18 -26.75 21.36
C VAL A 203 11.71 -27.15 19.99
N HIS A 204 12.69 -26.42 19.47
CA HIS A 204 13.33 -26.69 18.17
C HIS A 204 14.58 -27.56 18.30
N ASN A 205 15.07 -27.78 19.53
CA ASN A 205 16.19 -28.66 19.86
C ASN A 205 15.82 -29.67 20.95
N ASP A 206 16.57 -30.76 21.10
CA ASP A 206 16.32 -31.77 22.13
C ASP A 206 17.60 -32.13 22.91
N ALA A 207 17.64 -31.72 24.18
CA ALA A 207 18.73 -32.02 25.10
C ALA A 207 18.55 -33.38 25.82
N PHE A 208 17.39 -34.02 25.68
CA PHE A 208 17.03 -35.25 26.40
C PHE A 208 16.59 -36.39 25.45
N PRO A 209 17.34 -36.73 24.40
CA PRO A 209 16.90 -37.66 23.33
C PRO A 209 16.62 -39.11 23.77
N ALA A 210 16.98 -39.48 25.01
CA ALA A 210 16.68 -40.78 25.58
C ALA A 210 15.38 -40.78 26.42
N ASP A 211 14.75 -39.63 26.63
CA ASP A 211 13.57 -39.45 27.44
C ASP A 211 12.39 -38.96 26.57
N PRO A 212 11.47 -39.85 26.17
CA PRO A 212 10.37 -39.48 25.29
C PRO A 212 9.36 -38.51 25.95
N THR A 213 9.53 -38.18 27.23
CA THR A 213 8.70 -37.21 27.96
C THR A 213 9.32 -35.82 28.04
N ARG A 214 10.53 -35.65 27.49
CA ARG A 214 11.26 -34.38 27.39
C ARG A 214 11.90 -34.28 26.01
N ASN A 215 11.28 -33.53 25.11
CA ASN A 215 11.77 -33.29 23.74
C ASN A 215 11.96 -31.78 23.54
N TYR A 216 12.91 -31.20 24.28
CA TYR A 216 13.26 -29.78 24.25
C TYR A 216 14.71 -29.58 24.73
N ALA A 217 15.28 -28.41 24.48
CA ALA A 217 16.53 -27.96 25.08
C ALA A 217 16.28 -26.88 26.15
N ILE A 218 17.27 -26.71 27.02
CA ILE A 218 17.25 -25.73 28.13
C ILE A 218 17.91 -24.42 27.67
N PRO A 219 17.18 -23.30 27.65
CA PRO A 219 17.76 -21.99 27.39
C PRO A 219 18.72 -21.56 28.51
N THR A 220 19.90 -21.03 28.15
CA THR A 220 20.93 -20.62 29.13
C THR A 220 20.52 -19.44 30.02
N GLY A 221 19.49 -18.70 29.64
CA GLY A 221 18.97 -17.54 30.40
C GLY A 221 17.91 -17.90 31.45
N ASN A 222 17.63 -19.19 31.65
CA ASN A 222 16.69 -19.63 32.68
C ASN A 222 17.31 -19.54 34.08
N MET A 223 16.46 -19.41 35.09
CA MET A 223 16.84 -19.03 36.44
C MET A 223 17.91 -19.95 37.07
N PHE A 224 17.66 -21.27 37.09
CA PHE A 224 18.58 -22.22 37.70
C PHE A 224 19.72 -22.61 36.76
N ALA A 225 19.43 -22.71 35.46
CA ALA A 225 20.42 -23.02 34.44
C ALA A 225 21.53 -21.94 34.35
N ALA A 226 21.17 -20.66 34.45
CA ALA A 226 22.12 -19.55 34.39
C ALA A 226 23.05 -19.49 35.61
N LEU A 227 22.56 -19.92 36.78
CA LEU A 227 23.30 -19.87 38.05
C LEU A 227 24.05 -21.17 38.36
N GLY A 228 23.72 -22.27 37.68
CA GLY A 228 24.21 -23.61 38.04
C GLY A 228 23.68 -24.08 39.40
N ASP A 229 22.56 -23.52 39.84
CA ASP A 229 21.94 -23.77 41.14
C ASP A 229 21.10 -25.07 41.11
N PRO A 230 20.97 -25.78 42.23
CA PRO A 230 20.12 -26.96 42.30
C PRO A 230 18.63 -26.59 42.13
N GLY A 231 18.04 -26.96 41.00
CA GLY A 231 16.63 -26.75 40.67
C GLY A 231 16.25 -27.34 39.32
N ALA A 232 14.99 -27.18 38.92
CA ALA A 232 14.52 -27.51 37.58
C ALA A 232 14.91 -26.41 36.59
N ASP A 233 15.72 -26.76 35.60
CA ASP A 233 16.35 -25.82 34.67
C ASP A 233 15.35 -25.16 33.69
N GLU A 234 14.13 -25.68 33.58
CA GLU A 234 13.04 -25.14 32.79
C GLU A 234 12.49 -23.83 33.36
N ILE A 235 12.72 -23.54 34.64
CA ILE A 235 12.10 -22.42 35.36
C ILE A 235 12.69 -21.09 34.88
N PHE A 236 11.83 -20.24 34.32
CA PHE A 236 12.12 -18.86 34.00
C PHE A 236 11.86 -17.92 35.20
N ALA A 237 10.71 -18.11 35.86
CA ALA A 237 10.31 -17.39 37.06
C ALA A 237 9.42 -18.27 37.96
N LEU A 238 9.33 -17.92 39.25
CA LEU A 238 8.57 -18.71 40.24
C LEU A 238 7.76 -17.83 41.20
N GLY A 239 7.09 -18.47 42.15
CA GLY A 239 6.32 -17.76 43.18
C GLY A 239 4.95 -17.29 42.68
N LEU A 240 4.33 -18.06 41.78
CA LEU A 240 2.99 -17.79 41.25
C LEU A 240 1.98 -18.80 41.78
N ARG A 241 0.71 -18.41 41.91
CA ARG A 241 -0.38 -19.25 42.41
C ARG A 241 -1.10 -19.97 41.28
N ASN A 242 -1.73 -19.23 40.39
CA ASN A 242 -2.50 -19.72 39.24
C ASN A 242 -2.50 -18.69 38.09
N PRO A 243 -1.36 -18.54 37.38
CA PRO A 243 -1.24 -17.63 36.24
C PRO A 243 -2.03 -18.17 35.03
N PHE A 244 -3.31 -17.79 34.92
CA PHE A 244 -4.24 -18.48 34.01
C PHE A 244 -4.12 -18.03 32.56
N ARG A 245 -3.95 -16.72 32.33
CA ARG A 245 -3.83 -16.12 30.99
C ARG A 245 -2.75 -15.06 30.99
N ASP A 246 -1.70 -15.34 30.25
CA ASP A 246 -0.56 -14.44 30.09
C ASP A 246 -0.46 -14.03 28.62
N SER A 247 0.37 -13.05 28.28
CA SER A 247 0.64 -12.72 26.89
C SER A 247 1.90 -11.89 26.74
N PHE A 248 2.55 -12.03 25.58
CA PHE A 248 3.51 -11.05 25.13
C PHE A 248 2.79 -9.97 24.33
N ASP A 249 3.14 -8.71 24.56
CA ASP A 249 2.82 -7.65 23.61
C ASP A 249 3.62 -7.87 22.33
N ARG A 250 2.93 -8.10 21.22
CA ARG A 250 3.56 -8.29 19.90
C ARG A 250 4.44 -7.12 19.49
N ALA A 251 4.13 -5.89 19.94
CA ALA A 251 4.87 -4.70 19.54
C ALA A 251 6.10 -4.45 20.42
N THR A 252 6.01 -4.56 21.74
CA THR A 252 7.16 -4.24 22.63
C THR A 252 7.94 -5.46 23.08
N GLY A 253 7.30 -6.64 23.09
CA GLY A 253 7.83 -7.86 23.70
C GLY A 253 7.64 -7.91 25.22
N ASP A 254 6.92 -6.96 25.82
CA ASP A 254 6.60 -6.99 27.25
C ASP A 254 5.74 -8.21 27.57
N PHE A 255 6.12 -8.95 28.62
CA PHE A 255 5.42 -10.15 29.04
C PHE A 255 4.49 -9.84 30.21
N PHE A 256 3.19 -9.95 30.02
CA PHE A 256 2.18 -9.74 31.05
C PHE A 256 1.74 -11.08 31.62
N ILE A 257 1.71 -11.18 32.96
CA ILE A 257 1.25 -12.36 33.69
C ILE A 257 0.04 -11.96 34.52
N ALA A 258 -1.04 -12.75 34.47
CA ALA A 258 -2.21 -12.51 35.30
C ALA A 258 -2.37 -13.64 36.33
N ASP A 259 -1.95 -13.38 37.57
CA ASP A 259 -1.95 -14.37 38.64
C ASP A 259 -3.22 -14.28 39.51
N VAL A 260 -3.98 -15.37 39.55
CA VAL A 260 -5.21 -15.46 40.35
C VAL A 260 -4.83 -15.71 41.80
N GLY A 261 -5.12 -14.74 42.68
CA GLY A 261 -4.82 -14.83 44.12
C GLY A 261 -5.79 -15.70 44.92
N GLU A 262 -5.55 -15.85 46.22
CA GLU A 262 -6.34 -16.74 47.09
C GLU A 262 -7.53 -16.04 47.75
N GLY A 263 -7.28 -14.91 48.42
CA GLY A 263 -8.24 -14.29 49.32
C GLY A 263 -8.21 -12.77 49.36
N SER A 264 -7.08 -12.13 49.05
CA SER A 264 -6.91 -10.69 49.25
C SER A 264 -6.84 -9.90 47.95
N PHE A 265 -6.02 -10.35 47.00
CA PHE A 265 -5.73 -9.59 45.78
C PHE A 265 -5.72 -10.49 44.55
N GLU A 266 -6.08 -9.90 43.42
CA GLU A 266 -5.72 -10.38 42.09
C GLU A 266 -4.57 -9.55 41.54
N GLU A 267 -3.74 -10.12 40.66
CA GLU A 267 -2.45 -9.54 40.26
C GLU A 267 -2.26 -9.50 38.74
N ILE A 268 -1.73 -8.38 38.25
CA ILE A 268 -1.09 -8.28 36.94
C ILE A 268 0.39 -7.95 37.16
N ASP A 269 1.25 -8.79 36.61
CA ASP A 269 2.70 -8.75 36.75
C ASP A 269 3.40 -8.54 35.40
N ILE A 270 4.65 -8.07 35.45
CA ILE A 270 5.58 -8.14 34.31
C ILE A 270 6.50 -9.35 34.48
N GLY A 271 6.54 -10.17 33.44
CA GLY A 271 7.39 -11.33 33.27
C GLY A 271 8.87 -10.96 33.21
N LEU A 272 9.63 -11.31 34.24
CA LEU A 272 11.07 -11.01 34.33
C LEU A 272 11.86 -12.29 34.60
N SER A 273 12.98 -12.46 33.91
CA SER A 273 13.86 -13.63 34.12
C SER A 273 14.40 -13.65 35.55
N GLY A 274 14.28 -14.79 36.23
CA GLY A 274 14.73 -14.98 37.60
C GLY A 274 13.86 -14.28 38.65
N ALA A 275 12.67 -13.80 38.29
CA ALA A 275 11.74 -13.22 39.24
C ALA A 275 11.09 -14.28 40.15
N ASN A 276 10.79 -13.83 41.36
CA ASN A 276 9.94 -14.52 42.32
C ASN A 276 8.76 -13.60 42.66
N TYR A 277 7.56 -13.97 42.25
CA TYR A 277 6.34 -13.18 42.47
C TYR A 277 5.77 -13.33 43.89
N GLY A 278 6.44 -14.11 44.73
CA GLY A 278 6.28 -14.07 46.17
C GLY A 278 5.25 -15.03 46.73
N TRP A 279 4.32 -15.60 45.95
CA TRP A 279 3.33 -16.56 46.46
C TRP A 279 4.02 -17.80 47.09
N PRO A 280 3.63 -18.26 48.30
CA PRO A 280 2.53 -17.75 49.14
C PRO A 280 2.96 -16.79 50.26
N LEU A 281 4.19 -16.29 50.22
CA LEU A 281 4.71 -15.34 51.22
C LEU A 281 4.14 -13.93 51.01
N PHE A 282 3.77 -13.61 49.77
CA PHE A 282 3.12 -12.39 49.34
C PHE A 282 1.87 -12.73 48.52
N GLU A 283 0.84 -11.90 48.65
CA GLU A 283 -0.37 -11.89 47.85
C GLU A 283 -0.70 -10.41 47.57
N GLY A 284 -0.52 -9.99 46.32
CA GLY A 284 -0.54 -8.58 45.93
C GLY A 284 0.62 -7.81 46.57
N PRO A 285 0.39 -6.55 46.94
CA PRO A 285 1.39 -5.74 47.65
C PRO A 285 1.54 -6.15 49.13
N LEU A 286 0.78 -7.13 49.61
CA LEU A 286 0.79 -7.54 51.01
C LEU A 286 1.57 -8.84 51.20
N GLY A 287 2.49 -8.84 52.15
CA GLY A 287 3.18 -10.06 52.56
C GLY A 287 4.21 -9.82 53.65
N SER A 288 4.73 -10.90 54.21
CA SER A 288 5.81 -10.86 55.19
C SER A 288 6.69 -12.08 55.04
N GLY A 289 8.00 -11.88 55.01
CA GLY A 289 8.96 -12.96 54.82
C GLY A 289 10.12 -12.52 53.93
N THR A 290 10.89 -13.49 53.47
CA THR A 290 12.00 -13.26 52.53
C THR A 290 11.98 -14.36 51.49
N VAL A 291 11.92 -13.99 50.22
CA VAL A 291 12.11 -14.93 49.12
C VAL A 291 13.55 -15.43 49.15
N THR A 292 13.74 -16.74 49.09
CA THR A 292 15.06 -17.38 49.18
C THR A 292 15.67 -17.71 47.82
N GLN A 293 14.87 -17.64 46.76
CA GLN A 293 15.23 -17.89 45.38
C GLN A 293 14.71 -16.74 44.52
N GLY A 294 15.55 -16.23 43.61
CA GLY A 294 15.16 -15.19 42.66
C GLY A 294 15.02 -13.80 43.28
N THR A 295 14.58 -12.85 42.48
CA THR A 295 14.34 -11.46 42.90
C THR A 295 12.86 -11.24 43.13
N LEU A 296 12.46 -10.73 44.31
CA LEU A 296 11.06 -10.39 44.57
C LEU A 296 10.58 -9.35 43.54
N ALA A 297 9.61 -9.73 42.73
CA ALA A 297 8.88 -8.83 41.84
C ALA A 297 7.53 -8.51 42.47
N VAL A 298 7.10 -7.25 42.35
CA VAL A 298 5.79 -6.79 42.81
C VAL A 298 4.88 -6.55 41.61
N PRO A 299 3.56 -6.77 41.75
CA PRO A 299 2.63 -6.59 40.65
C PRO A 299 2.58 -5.13 40.19
N ILE A 300 2.47 -4.93 38.87
CA ILE A 300 2.27 -3.61 38.28
C ILE A 300 0.84 -3.10 38.51
N HIS A 301 -0.10 -4.02 38.75
CA HIS A 301 -1.45 -3.70 39.19
C HIS A 301 -1.99 -4.82 40.07
N SER A 302 -2.73 -4.45 41.12
CA SER A 302 -3.44 -5.40 41.97
C SER A 302 -4.78 -4.81 42.40
N TYR A 303 -5.81 -5.63 42.54
CA TYR A 303 -7.12 -5.20 43.02
C TYR A 303 -7.73 -6.18 44.02
N GLY A 304 -8.53 -5.64 44.95
CA GLY A 304 -9.11 -6.42 46.04
C GLY A 304 -10.43 -7.09 45.68
N ARG A 305 -10.93 -7.90 46.63
CA ARG A 305 -12.21 -8.64 46.51
C ARG A 305 -13.47 -7.77 46.37
N ASP A 306 -13.37 -6.48 46.67
CA ASP A 306 -14.43 -5.50 46.44
C ASP A 306 -14.53 -5.08 44.97
N VAL A 307 -13.47 -5.29 44.19
CA VAL A 307 -13.42 -5.01 42.75
C VAL A 307 -13.75 -6.27 41.92
N GLY A 308 -13.12 -7.40 42.23
CA GLY A 308 -13.22 -8.67 41.46
C GLY A 308 -12.79 -9.92 42.25
N GLN A 309 -12.79 -11.11 41.64
CA GLN A 309 -12.50 -12.38 42.31
C GLN A 309 -11.53 -13.35 41.59
N ALA A 310 -11.26 -13.17 40.30
CA ALA A 310 -10.32 -14.01 39.57
C ALA A 310 -9.91 -13.26 38.32
N VAL A 311 -8.67 -12.79 38.30
CA VAL A 311 -8.17 -12.09 37.13
C VAL A 311 -8.04 -13.04 35.94
N ILE A 312 -8.49 -12.55 34.80
CA ILE A 312 -8.32 -13.16 33.50
C ILE A 312 -7.47 -12.19 32.68
N GLY A 313 -6.19 -12.51 32.53
CA GLY A 313 -5.31 -11.72 31.67
C GLY A 313 -5.76 -11.71 30.22
N GLY A 314 -5.25 -10.75 29.46
CA GLY A 314 -5.58 -10.60 28.06
C GLY A 314 -4.39 -10.15 27.24
N TYR A 315 -4.59 -9.20 26.34
CA TYR A 315 -3.59 -8.77 25.36
C TYR A 315 -3.55 -7.25 25.25
N VAL A 316 -2.41 -6.74 24.80
CA VAL A 316 -2.26 -5.32 24.44
C VAL A 316 -2.96 -5.08 23.11
N TYR A 317 -3.89 -4.13 23.05
CA TYR A 317 -4.59 -3.85 21.81
C TYR A 317 -3.65 -3.24 20.76
N ARG A 318 -3.52 -3.94 19.62
CA ARG A 318 -2.68 -3.60 18.46
C ARG A 318 -3.45 -3.65 17.13
N GLY A 319 -4.77 -3.49 17.17
CA GLY A 319 -5.66 -3.61 16.01
C GLY A 319 -5.81 -2.30 15.23
N LEU A 320 -6.61 -2.35 14.15
CA LEU A 320 -6.68 -1.29 13.13
C LEU A 320 -7.15 0.09 13.62
N SER A 321 -7.97 0.15 14.67
CA SER A 321 -8.38 1.46 15.23
C SER A 321 -7.24 2.09 16.02
N GLU A 322 -6.93 3.36 15.78
CA GLU A 322 -6.01 4.17 16.62
C GLU A 322 -6.45 4.25 18.10
N GLY A 323 -7.76 4.10 18.36
CA GLY A 323 -8.33 4.15 19.71
C GLY A 323 -7.81 3.02 20.60
N LEU A 324 -7.37 3.37 21.82
CA LEU A 324 -6.83 2.44 22.82
C LEU A 324 -5.56 1.65 22.42
N GLN A 325 -4.87 2.07 21.37
CA GLN A 325 -3.58 1.49 20.99
C GLN A 325 -2.59 1.43 22.16
N GLY A 326 -1.97 0.27 22.35
CA GLY A 326 -0.99 0.03 23.42
C GLY A 326 -1.55 -0.15 24.82
N GLN A 327 -2.87 -0.27 24.99
CA GLN A 327 -3.46 -0.60 26.30
C GLN A 327 -3.63 -2.11 26.49
N PHE A 328 -3.18 -2.64 27.62
CA PHE A 328 -3.35 -4.04 28.01
C PHE A 328 -4.77 -4.30 28.51
N PHE A 329 -5.53 -5.16 27.84
CA PHE A 329 -6.87 -5.57 28.27
C PHE A 329 -6.79 -6.76 29.21
N PHE A 330 -7.59 -6.74 30.26
CA PHE A 330 -7.81 -7.86 31.16
C PHE A 330 -9.25 -7.84 31.69
N ALA A 331 -9.69 -8.92 32.30
CA ALA A 331 -11.03 -9.07 32.83
C ALA A 331 -11.02 -9.72 34.21
N ASP A 332 -12.19 -9.76 34.82
CA ASP A 332 -12.42 -10.45 36.08
C ASP A 332 -13.60 -11.42 35.99
N GLN A 333 -13.40 -12.62 36.51
CA GLN A 333 -14.40 -13.65 36.67
C GLN A 333 -14.68 -13.84 38.18
N PRO A 334 -15.94 -13.92 38.65
CA PRO A 334 -17.19 -14.00 37.90
C PRO A 334 -17.88 -12.63 37.69
N THR A 335 -17.21 -11.51 37.96
CA THR A 335 -17.89 -10.20 37.90
C THR A 335 -18.21 -9.74 36.47
N GLY A 336 -17.51 -10.28 35.48
CA GLY A 336 -17.67 -9.91 34.07
C GLY A 336 -17.09 -8.54 33.74
N LYS A 337 -16.36 -7.93 34.67
CA LYS A 337 -15.74 -6.62 34.45
C LYS A 337 -14.57 -6.76 33.48
N VAL A 338 -14.44 -5.77 32.61
CA VAL A 338 -13.31 -5.65 31.69
C VAL A 338 -12.58 -4.35 31.98
N PHE A 339 -11.26 -4.41 31.98
CA PHE A 339 -10.38 -3.31 32.31
C PHE A 339 -9.32 -3.14 31.22
N THR A 340 -8.75 -1.95 31.16
CA THR A 340 -7.46 -1.71 30.50
C THR A 340 -6.42 -1.22 31.48
N LEU A 341 -5.16 -1.54 31.22
CA LEU A 341 -4.00 -0.99 31.91
C LEU A 341 -3.12 -0.24 30.89
N ARG A 342 -2.77 1.01 31.21
CA ARG A 342 -1.93 1.85 30.35
C ARG A 342 -0.79 2.47 31.15
N PHE A 343 0.44 2.38 30.66
CA PHE A 343 1.54 3.15 31.24
C PHE A 343 1.50 4.59 30.71
N ASN A 344 1.40 5.58 31.60
CA ASN A 344 1.27 6.99 31.21
C ASN A 344 2.62 7.75 31.20
N GLY A 345 3.75 7.03 31.28
CA GLY A 345 5.09 7.59 31.42
C GLY A 345 5.60 7.61 32.87
N GLU A 346 4.72 7.47 33.86
CA GLU A 346 5.09 7.45 35.29
C GLU A 346 4.54 6.22 36.02
N THR A 347 3.30 5.84 35.74
CA THR A 347 2.62 4.74 36.43
C THR A 347 1.65 3.99 35.51
N TRP A 348 1.26 2.80 35.94
CA TRP A 348 0.23 2.02 35.29
C TRP A 348 -1.15 2.49 35.76
N VAL A 349 -1.98 2.90 34.80
CA VAL A 349 -3.31 3.46 35.04
C VAL A 349 -4.37 2.43 34.65
N PRO A 350 -5.10 1.85 35.62
CA PRO A 350 -6.22 0.96 35.34
C PRO A 350 -7.47 1.76 35.00
N THR A 351 -8.24 1.30 34.01
CA THR A 351 -9.54 1.89 33.65
C THR A 351 -10.56 0.77 33.45
N GLU A 352 -11.68 0.83 34.18
CA GLU A 352 -12.80 -0.09 33.93
C GLU A 352 -13.52 0.30 32.63
N ARG A 353 -13.60 -0.66 31.69
CA ARG A 353 -14.18 -0.50 30.35
C ARG A 353 -15.52 -1.21 30.18
N THR A 354 -16.01 -1.92 31.20
CA THR A 354 -17.20 -2.79 31.14
C THR A 354 -18.40 -2.11 30.48
N SER A 355 -18.74 -0.88 30.89
CA SER A 355 -19.90 -0.13 30.36
C SER A 355 -19.70 0.42 28.95
N GLN A 356 -18.46 0.43 28.45
CA GLN A 356 -18.10 0.91 27.13
C GLN A 356 -18.18 -0.21 26.09
N ILE A 357 -18.18 -1.47 26.51
CA ILE A 357 -18.30 -2.63 25.63
C ILE A 357 -19.77 -2.78 25.23
N VAL A 358 -20.04 -2.65 23.93
CA VAL A 358 -21.40 -2.69 23.38
C VAL A 358 -21.52 -3.87 22.40
N PRO A 359 -22.05 -5.02 22.85
CA PRO A 359 -22.33 -6.15 21.99
C PRO A 359 -23.39 -5.82 20.94
N ASN A 360 -23.15 -6.21 19.68
CA ASN A 360 -24.17 -6.13 18.63
C ASN A 360 -25.31 -7.13 18.83
N VAL A 361 -25.00 -8.27 19.45
CA VAL A 361 -25.92 -9.35 19.87
C VAL A 361 -25.27 -10.07 21.06
N GLY A 362 -26.05 -10.86 21.83
CA GLY A 362 -25.51 -11.60 22.98
C GLY A 362 -25.09 -10.69 24.13
N THR A 363 -24.31 -11.24 25.06
CA THR A 363 -23.77 -10.51 26.22
C THR A 363 -22.37 -11.00 26.52
N VAL A 364 -21.46 -10.06 26.81
CA VAL A 364 -20.19 -10.39 27.47
C VAL A 364 -20.45 -10.41 28.97
N ASN A 365 -20.32 -11.58 29.62
CA ASN A 365 -20.69 -11.77 31.02
C ASN A 365 -19.69 -12.60 31.82
N ILE A 366 -18.99 -13.56 31.22
CA ILE A 366 -18.01 -14.41 31.91
C ILE A 366 -16.76 -14.56 31.02
N PRO A 367 -15.98 -13.47 30.82
CA PRO A 367 -14.74 -13.55 30.05
C PRO A 367 -13.81 -14.62 30.64
N THR A 368 -13.27 -15.49 29.79
CA THR A 368 -12.30 -16.54 30.16
C THR A 368 -10.94 -16.34 29.51
N SER A 369 -10.90 -15.52 28.46
CA SER A 369 -9.68 -15.15 27.77
C SER A 369 -9.94 -13.94 26.90
N PHE A 370 -8.85 -13.31 26.50
CA PHE A 370 -8.81 -12.56 25.27
C PHE A 370 -8.06 -13.38 24.21
N GLY A 371 -8.02 -12.88 22.98
CA GLY A 371 -7.21 -13.43 21.90
C GLY A 371 -7.01 -12.39 20.82
N GLU A 372 -6.06 -12.62 19.93
CA GLU A 372 -5.79 -11.71 18.82
C GLU A 372 -5.75 -12.46 17.49
N ASP A 373 -6.13 -11.77 16.41
CA ASP A 373 -5.90 -12.26 15.05
C ASP A 373 -4.55 -11.79 14.47
N ALA A 374 -4.25 -12.22 13.25
CA ALA A 374 -3.02 -11.86 12.56
C ALA A 374 -2.89 -10.35 12.30
N ARG A 375 -3.99 -9.59 12.32
CA ARG A 375 -4.02 -8.12 12.18
C ARG A 375 -3.97 -7.37 13.51
N GLY A 376 -3.89 -8.10 14.64
CA GLY A 376 -3.89 -7.50 15.97
C GLY A 376 -5.26 -7.06 16.47
N ASN A 377 -6.34 -7.44 15.77
CA ASN A 377 -7.67 -7.20 16.32
C ASN A 377 -7.86 -8.06 17.57
N LEU A 378 -8.44 -7.46 18.60
CA LEU A 378 -8.65 -8.09 19.89
C LEU A 378 -10.03 -8.77 19.96
N TYR A 379 -10.08 -9.93 20.60
CA TYR A 379 -11.29 -10.72 20.81
C TYR A 379 -11.47 -11.03 22.30
N ILE A 380 -12.72 -11.01 22.79
CA ILE A 380 -13.11 -11.61 24.07
C ILE A 380 -13.68 -13.00 23.81
N VAL A 381 -13.23 -13.97 24.61
CA VAL A 381 -13.79 -15.33 24.68
C VAL A 381 -14.61 -15.45 25.96
N ASP A 382 -15.90 -15.76 25.81
CA ASP A 382 -16.82 -15.94 26.93
C ASP A 382 -16.96 -17.44 27.30
N TYR A 383 -17.16 -17.72 28.58
CA TYR A 383 -17.28 -19.09 29.12
C TYR A 383 -18.47 -19.85 28.54
N ASP A 384 -19.55 -19.15 28.15
CA ASP A 384 -20.73 -19.75 27.54
C ASP A 384 -20.55 -20.10 26.05
N GLY A 385 -19.42 -19.72 25.47
CA GLY A 385 -19.00 -20.11 24.13
C GLY A 385 -19.28 -19.06 23.05
N ASP A 386 -19.57 -17.83 23.45
CA ASP A 386 -19.58 -16.68 22.57
C ASP A 386 -18.17 -16.08 22.42
N VAL A 387 -17.88 -15.56 21.23
CA VAL A 387 -16.61 -14.85 20.94
C VAL A 387 -16.93 -13.53 20.27
N PHE A 388 -16.36 -12.45 20.78
CA PHE A 388 -16.62 -11.08 20.32
C PHE A 388 -15.34 -10.38 19.89
N ARG A 389 -15.31 -9.85 18.66
CA ARG A 389 -14.26 -8.92 18.23
C ARG A 389 -14.51 -7.55 18.84
N LEU A 390 -13.52 -6.98 19.51
CA LEU A 390 -13.55 -5.64 20.06
C LEU A 390 -12.97 -4.62 19.08
N THR A 391 -13.72 -3.57 18.80
CA THR A 391 -13.29 -2.46 17.94
C THR A 391 -13.53 -1.15 18.70
N PRO A 392 -12.50 -0.54 19.29
CA PRO A 392 -12.59 0.78 19.88
C PRO A 392 -13.16 1.78 18.87
N GLN A 393 -14.07 2.65 19.32
CA GLN A 393 -14.70 3.65 18.46
C GLN A 393 -14.15 5.03 18.80
N VAL A 394 -13.48 5.64 17.83
CA VAL A 394 -12.81 6.93 17.97
C VAL A 394 -13.23 7.86 16.83
N VAL A 395 -13.31 9.15 17.12
CA VAL A 395 -13.40 10.19 16.10
C VAL A 395 -12.01 10.82 16.06
N SER A 396 -11.24 10.46 15.04
CA SER A 396 -9.89 10.99 14.86
C SER A 396 -9.92 12.39 14.29
N ALA A 397 -8.97 13.22 14.72
CA ALA A 397 -8.62 14.49 14.08
C ALA A 397 -7.22 14.43 13.43
N ASP A 398 -6.64 13.24 13.38
CA ASP A 398 -5.33 12.97 12.84
C ASP A 398 -5.25 13.33 11.34
N GLN A 399 -4.05 13.65 10.88
CA GLN A 399 -3.79 14.17 9.54
C GLN A 399 -2.68 13.35 8.88
N ASN A 400 -2.46 13.60 7.58
CA ASN A 400 -1.46 12.89 6.79
C ASN A 400 -0.05 12.96 7.38
N ASP A 401 0.55 11.80 7.59
CA ASP A 401 1.87 11.64 8.18
C ASP A 401 2.89 11.03 7.22
N THR A 402 4.16 11.14 7.60
CA THR A 402 5.28 10.47 6.93
C THR A 402 6.10 9.73 7.98
N LEU A 403 6.04 8.40 7.96
CA LEU A 403 6.69 7.51 8.91
C LEU A 403 7.82 6.77 8.18
N ARG A 404 9.04 6.84 8.72
CA ARG A 404 10.20 6.10 8.21
C ARG A 404 10.82 5.24 9.31
N GLY A 405 10.81 3.92 9.19
CA GLY A 405 11.44 2.99 10.16
C GLY A 405 12.98 3.02 10.08
N LEU A 406 13.51 3.07 8.86
CA LEU A 406 14.92 3.01 8.49
C LEU A 406 15.53 1.61 8.54
N ALA A 407 15.98 1.12 9.69
CA ALA A 407 16.56 -0.21 9.77
C ALA A 407 16.17 -0.90 11.07
N GLY A 408 15.87 -2.19 11.00
CA GLY A 408 15.30 -2.95 12.11
C GLY A 408 13.97 -3.57 11.69
N ASP A 409 13.43 -4.46 12.53
CA ASP A 409 12.10 -5.05 12.29
C ASP A 409 11.04 -4.16 12.97
N ASP A 410 10.56 -3.15 12.26
CA ASP A 410 9.78 -2.03 12.77
C ASP A 410 8.27 -2.27 12.69
N LEU A 411 7.53 -1.56 13.55
CA LEU A 411 6.07 -1.51 13.51
C LEU A 411 5.62 -0.06 13.33
N LEU A 412 4.96 0.23 12.22
CA LEU A 412 4.47 1.57 11.87
C LEU A 412 2.94 1.57 11.87
N TYR A 413 2.35 2.51 12.61
CA TYR A 413 0.92 2.79 12.61
C TYR A 413 0.71 4.24 12.18
N GLY A 414 0.19 4.45 10.96
CA GLY A 414 -0.12 5.76 10.38
C GLY A 414 -1.18 6.45 11.22
N GLY A 415 -2.40 5.94 11.19
CA GLY A 415 -3.50 6.52 11.95
C GLY A 415 -4.65 6.82 11.01
N SER A 416 -5.30 7.97 11.21
CA SER A 416 -6.28 8.45 10.23
C SER A 416 -5.63 9.52 9.36
N GLY A 417 -5.82 9.48 8.05
CA GLY A 417 -5.14 10.39 7.14
C GLY A 417 -4.62 9.64 5.92
N ASN A 418 -4.05 10.36 4.95
CA ASN A 418 -3.36 9.73 3.83
C ASN A 418 -1.87 9.69 4.15
N ASP A 419 -1.40 8.59 4.70
CA ASP A 419 -0.09 8.46 5.31
C ASP A 419 0.94 7.89 4.34
N LEU A 420 2.21 8.23 4.53
CA LEU A 420 3.34 7.59 3.86
C LEU A 420 4.08 6.72 4.86
N LEU A 421 4.15 5.42 4.59
CA LEU A 421 4.82 4.43 5.41
C LEU A 421 5.99 3.82 4.64
N ASP A 422 7.20 4.01 5.16
CA ASP A 422 8.46 3.51 4.60
C ASP A 422 9.18 2.72 5.71
N GLY A 423 9.07 1.40 5.68
CA GLY A 423 9.69 0.52 6.68
C GLY A 423 11.21 0.67 6.70
N GLY A 424 11.82 0.59 5.52
CA GLY A 424 13.26 0.59 5.37
C GLY A 424 13.79 -0.84 5.30
N THR A 425 14.98 -1.10 5.85
CA THR A 425 15.57 -2.44 5.83
C THR A 425 15.20 -3.24 7.06
N GLY A 426 14.63 -4.43 6.91
CA GLY A 426 14.27 -5.30 8.02
C GLY A 426 13.08 -6.18 7.66
N ASN A 427 12.35 -6.71 8.62
CA ASN A 427 11.04 -7.29 8.35
C ASN A 427 9.99 -6.44 9.05
N ASP A 428 9.43 -5.48 8.32
CA ASP A 428 8.57 -4.45 8.88
C ASP A 428 7.09 -4.82 8.82
N THR A 429 6.31 -4.31 9.77
CA THR A 429 4.84 -4.37 9.73
C THR A 429 4.27 -2.97 9.62
N LEU A 430 3.59 -2.70 8.51
CA LEU A 430 3.05 -1.41 8.16
C LEU A 430 1.51 -1.43 8.29
N ASN A 431 0.97 -0.47 9.02
CA ASN A 431 -0.47 -0.27 9.20
C ASN A 431 -0.82 1.16 8.82
N GLY A 432 -1.50 1.36 7.70
CA GLY A 432 -1.89 2.68 7.22
C GLY A 432 -3.01 3.28 8.07
N GLY A 433 -4.02 2.46 8.37
CA GLY A 433 -5.23 2.89 9.05
C GLY A 433 -6.26 3.46 8.07
N PRO A 434 -7.21 4.29 8.53
CA PRO A 434 -8.20 4.90 7.63
C PRO A 434 -7.62 6.02 6.77
N GLY A 435 -7.61 5.81 5.45
CA GLY A 435 -7.33 6.85 4.45
C GLY A 435 -6.85 6.24 3.14
N ASN A 436 -6.13 7.04 2.36
CA ASN A 436 -5.48 6.59 1.13
C ASN A 436 -3.98 6.58 1.34
N ASP A 437 -3.45 5.43 1.75
CA ASP A 437 -2.10 5.33 2.26
C ASP A 437 -1.09 4.90 1.19
N ARG A 438 0.14 5.40 1.33
CA ARG A 438 1.30 5.10 0.49
C ARG A 438 2.25 4.18 1.23
N PHE A 439 2.33 2.93 0.80
CA PHE A 439 3.30 1.95 1.29
C PHE A 439 4.54 1.96 0.40
N VAL A 440 5.66 2.45 0.89
CA VAL A 440 6.91 2.52 0.13
C VAL A 440 7.67 1.22 0.28
N TYR A 441 8.13 0.66 -0.85
CA TYR A 441 8.99 -0.52 -0.85
C TYR A 441 10.17 -0.32 -1.81
N ALA A 442 11.35 -0.84 -1.44
CA ALA A 442 12.56 -0.75 -2.25
C ALA A 442 13.43 -2.00 -2.10
N ALA A 443 14.44 -2.16 -2.97
CA ALA A 443 15.37 -3.28 -2.90
C ALA A 443 16.19 -3.26 -1.60
N GLY A 444 16.34 -4.43 -0.98
CA GLY A 444 17.00 -4.64 0.30
C GLY A 444 16.13 -4.34 1.52
N TYR A 445 14.83 -4.14 1.33
CA TYR A 445 13.91 -3.83 2.42
C TYR A 445 13.56 -5.06 3.26
N GLY A 446 13.75 -6.29 2.77
CA GLY A 446 13.45 -7.52 3.49
C GLY A 446 11.98 -7.96 3.39
N ALA A 447 11.47 -8.71 4.35
CA ALA A 447 10.15 -9.33 4.27
C ALA A 447 9.08 -8.52 5.03
N ASP A 448 8.49 -7.55 4.35
CA ASP A 448 7.52 -6.61 4.91
C ASP A 448 6.08 -7.10 4.79
N VAL A 449 5.23 -6.62 5.71
CA VAL A 449 3.80 -6.89 5.73
C VAL A 449 3.02 -5.59 5.79
N ALA A 450 2.25 -5.30 4.73
CA ALA A 450 1.19 -4.30 4.78
C ALA A 450 -0.06 -4.97 5.38
N SER A 451 -0.34 -4.65 6.65
CA SER A 451 -1.29 -5.38 7.50
C SER A 451 -2.77 -5.10 7.20
N ASP A 452 -3.06 -3.95 6.59
CA ASP A 452 -4.40 -3.45 6.33
C ASP A 452 -4.61 -2.81 4.96
N PHE A 453 -3.66 -3.01 4.04
CA PHE A 453 -3.77 -2.54 2.66
C PHE A 453 -5.13 -2.87 2.04
N VAL A 454 -5.79 -1.86 1.49
CA VAL A 454 -7.06 -1.95 0.79
C VAL A 454 -6.82 -1.73 -0.70
N ALA A 455 -7.06 -2.77 -1.51
CA ALA A 455 -6.98 -2.66 -2.96
C ALA A 455 -8.21 -1.95 -3.55
N GLY A 456 -7.99 -1.12 -4.56
CA GLY A 456 -9.01 -0.43 -5.33
C GLY A 456 -8.62 1.00 -5.73
N SER A 457 -9.42 1.59 -6.60
CA SER A 457 -9.20 2.99 -7.00
C SER A 457 -9.49 3.95 -5.85
N GLY A 458 -8.53 4.82 -5.54
CA GLY A 458 -8.70 5.88 -4.55
C GLY A 458 -8.77 5.39 -3.11
N VAL A 459 -8.07 4.30 -2.80
CA VAL A 459 -7.76 3.80 -1.45
C VAL A 459 -6.23 3.78 -1.28
N ASP A 460 -5.59 2.65 -1.00
CA ASP A 460 -4.16 2.54 -0.77
C ASP A 460 -3.37 2.26 -2.04
N TYR A 461 -2.08 2.57 -2.03
CA TYR A 461 -1.16 2.20 -3.11
C TYR A 461 0.25 1.88 -2.60
N VAL A 462 0.92 0.98 -3.30
CA VAL A 462 2.32 0.63 -3.07
C VAL A 462 3.19 1.46 -4.00
N ASP A 463 4.13 2.20 -3.44
CA ASP A 463 5.14 2.94 -4.19
C ASP A 463 6.37 2.08 -4.47
N LEU A 464 6.53 1.76 -5.76
CA LEU A 464 7.62 0.98 -6.33
C LEU A 464 8.49 1.81 -7.26
N THR A 465 8.44 3.15 -7.17
CA THR A 465 9.19 4.06 -8.06
C THR A 465 10.70 3.92 -7.96
N THR A 466 11.22 3.20 -6.97
CA THR A 466 12.66 2.87 -6.87
C THR A 466 13.06 1.65 -7.71
N PHE A 467 12.10 0.84 -8.17
CA PHE A 467 12.32 -0.30 -9.05
C PHE A 467 12.19 0.11 -10.51
N PHE A 468 13.33 0.21 -11.21
CA PHE A 468 13.35 0.57 -12.63
C PHE A 468 12.97 -0.58 -13.58
N ASN A 469 12.81 -1.80 -13.04
CA ASN A 469 12.41 -2.99 -13.78
C ASN A 469 10.94 -3.38 -13.56
N ILE A 470 10.17 -2.54 -12.85
CA ILE A 470 8.74 -2.74 -12.60
C ILE A 470 8.02 -1.50 -13.13
N ASN A 471 7.37 -1.64 -14.27
CA ASN A 471 6.86 -0.49 -15.03
C ASN A 471 5.40 -0.65 -15.40
N THR A 472 4.86 -1.87 -15.24
CA THR A 472 3.47 -2.21 -15.53
C THR A 472 2.81 -2.92 -14.35
N LEU A 473 1.48 -2.96 -14.34
CA LEU A 473 0.76 -3.84 -13.43
C LEU A 473 1.12 -5.31 -13.69
N ASP A 474 1.33 -5.70 -14.95
CA ASP A 474 1.66 -7.08 -15.31
C ASP A 474 3.03 -7.50 -14.76
N ASP A 475 4.01 -6.60 -14.67
CA ASP A 475 5.30 -6.85 -14.00
C ASP A 475 5.08 -7.16 -12.52
N VAL A 476 4.29 -6.31 -11.83
CA VAL A 476 3.94 -6.52 -10.43
C VAL A 476 3.21 -7.85 -10.25
N LEU A 477 2.22 -8.13 -11.11
CA LEU A 477 1.46 -9.38 -11.06
C LEU A 477 2.31 -10.59 -11.41
N ALA A 478 3.34 -10.47 -12.25
CA ALA A 478 4.28 -11.55 -12.54
C ALA A 478 5.17 -11.88 -11.33
N LEU A 479 5.54 -10.87 -10.53
CA LEU A 479 6.24 -11.04 -9.26
C LEU A 479 5.32 -11.48 -8.11
N SER A 480 4.02 -11.33 -8.28
CA SER A 480 3.02 -11.61 -7.25
C SER A 480 2.55 -13.06 -7.25
N SER A 481 2.38 -13.63 -6.06
CA SER A 481 1.78 -14.95 -5.85
C SER A 481 0.66 -14.89 -4.81
N GLN A 482 -0.41 -15.63 -5.05
CA GLN A 482 -1.48 -15.81 -4.06
C GLN A 482 -1.03 -16.86 -3.03
N VAL A 483 -0.93 -16.47 -1.76
CA VAL A 483 -0.59 -17.35 -0.63
C VAL A 483 -1.72 -17.31 0.39
N GLY A 484 -2.57 -18.33 0.36
CA GLY A 484 -3.79 -18.33 1.18
C GLY A 484 -4.70 -17.16 0.78
N LEU A 485 -4.96 -16.25 1.72
CA LEU A 485 -5.73 -15.01 1.47
C LEU A 485 -4.85 -13.81 1.11
N ASN A 486 -3.53 -13.95 1.14
CA ASN A 486 -2.59 -12.85 0.97
C ASN A 486 -2.04 -12.83 -0.44
N THR A 487 -1.70 -11.64 -0.92
CA THR A 487 -0.82 -11.50 -2.09
C THR A 487 0.60 -11.23 -1.60
N VAL A 488 1.56 -12.01 -2.10
CA VAL A 488 2.99 -11.84 -1.80
C VAL A 488 3.69 -11.43 -3.08
N ILE A 489 4.25 -10.22 -3.10
CA ILE A 489 5.08 -9.70 -4.19
C ILE A 489 6.53 -10.03 -3.86
N ASN A 490 7.21 -10.79 -4.72
CA ASN A 490 8.58 -11.25 -4.49
C ASN A 490 9.55 -10.49 -5.39
N PHE A 491 10.44 -9.70 -4.79
CA PHE A 491 11.41 -8.85 -5.50
C PHE A 491 12.78 -9.52 -5.67
N GLY A 492 12.96 -10.74 -5.15
CA GLY A 492 14.22 -11.48 -5.14
C GLY A 492 15.02 -11.32 -3.83
N ASP A 493 16.07 -12.13 -3.63
CA ASP A 493 17.00 -12.00 -2.49
C ASP A 493 16.35 -11.91 -1.08
N ASP A 494 15.25 -12.66 -0.87
CA ASP A 494 14.41 -12.66 0.34
C ASP A 494 13.60 -11.36 0.58
N ASP A 495 13.62 -10.41 -0.36
CA ASP A 495 12.78 -9.21 -0.38
C ASP A 495 11.35 -9.57 -0.82
N THR A 496 10.39 -9.43 0.10
CA THR A 496 8.97 -9.63 -0.20
C THR A 496 8.11 -8.56 0.44
N LEU A 497 7.05 -8.14 -0.26
CA LEU A 497 5.95 -7.40 0.34
C LEU A 497 4.70 -8.28 0.38
N THR A 498 4.17 -8.52 1.59
CA THR A 498 2.91 -9.24 1.79
C THR A 498 1.77 -8.26 2.01
N LEU A 499 0.79 -8.27 1.11
CA LEU A 499 -0.49 -7.57 1.27
C LEU A 499 -1.48 -8.49 1.99
N LEU A 500 -1.67 -8.25 3.29
CA LEU A 500 -2.33 -9.19 4.19
C LEU A 500 -3.86 -9.25 3.97
N GLY A 501 -4.32 -10.40 3.48
CA GLY A 501 -5.74 -10.65 3.18
C GLY A 501 -6.25 -9.94 1.92
N VAL A 502 -5.34 -9.54 1.02
CA VAL A 502 -5.65 -8.95 -0.28
C VAL A 502 -5.51 -10.04 -1.35
N ALA A 503 -6.58 -10.31 -2.08
CA ALA A 503 -6.56 -11.26 -3.19
C ALA A 503 -5.89 -10.65 -4.42
N LYS A 504 -5.03 -11.43 -5.08
CA LYS A 504 -4.24 -10.98 -6.24
C LYS A 504 -5.13 -10.48 -7.37
N GLU A 505 -6.28 -11.12 -7.60
CA GLU A 505 -7.24 -10.71 -8.63
C GLU A 505 -7.93 -9.36 -8.37
N ASN A 506 -7.84 -8.83 -7.15
CA ASN A 506 -8.40 -7.52 -6.81
C ASN A 506 -7.41 -6.38 -7.06
N LEU A 507 -6.14 -6.69 -7.34
CA LEU A 507 -5.12 -5.69 -7.60
C LEU A 507 -5.27 -5.12 -9.02
N GLY A 508 -5.29 -3.80 -9.10
CA GLY A 508 -5.31 -3.01 -10.31
C GLY A 508 -4.16 -2.02 -10.37
N PHE A 509 -4.08 -1.28 -11.47
CA PHE A 509 -3.02 -0.30 -11.68
C PHE A 509 -3.02 0.81 -10.61
N ASP A 510 -4.19 1.19 -10.11
CA ASP A 510 -4.33 2.25 -9.09
C ASP A 510 -3.71 1.86 -7.74
N ASP A 511 -3.44 0.57 -7.51
CA ASP A 511 -2.82 0.05 -6.29
C ASP A 511 -1.29 0.20 -6.32
N PHE A 512 -0.71 0.69 -7.41
CA PHE A 512 0.74 0.81 -7.57
C PHE A 512 1.16 2.15 -8.16
N MET A 513 2.21 2.74 -7.59
CA MET A 513 2.95 3.85 -8.18
C MET A 513 4.26 3.31 -8.76
N ILE A 514 4.37 3.35 -10.09
CA ILE A 514 5.49 2.83 -10.90
C ILE A 514 5.98 3.89 -11.89
N ASN A 515 7.21 3.78 -12.37
CA ASN A 515 7.77 4.75 -13.31
C ASN A 515 7.19 4.57 -14.72
N VAL A 516 6.69 5.65 -15.35
CA VAL A 516 6.11 5.60 -16.71
C VAL A 516 7.16 5.84 -17.81
N PHE A 517 8.26 6.54 -17.52
CA PHE A 517 9.29 6.89 -18.51
C PHE A 517 10.71 6.60 -18.00
N GLN A 518 11.60 6.17 -18.89
CA GLN A 518 13.03 5.98 -18.63
C GLN A 518 13.77 7.34 -18.53
N GLU A 519 15.01 7.33 -17.99
CA GLU A 519 15.86 8.52 -18.06
C GLU A 519 16.21 8.90 -19.50
N HIS A 520 16.32 10.19 -19.79
CA HIS A 520 16.60 10.66 -21.15
C HIS A 520 18.04 10.37 -21.59
N GLY A 521 18.21 10.03 -22.86
CA GLY A 521 19.50 9.98 -23.56
C GLY A 521 19.60 11.07 -24.63
N LEU A 522 20.79 11.66 -24.82
CA LEU A 522 21.07 12.47 -26.01
C LEU A 522 21.18 11.55 -27.23
N THR A 523 20.31 11.72 -28.22
CA THR A 523 20.20 10.78 -29.36
C THR A 523 20.82 11.35 -30.63
N ILE A 524 20.73 12.65 -30.86
CA ILE A 524 21.40 13.35 -31.96
C ILE A 524 21.73 14.80 -31.60
N SER A 525 22.85 15.33 -32.11
CA SER A 525 23.35 16.68 -31.79
C SER A 525 22.94 17.79 -32.78
N ASN A 526 21.99 17.53 -33.68
CA ASN A 526 21.37 18.53 -34.57
C ASN A 526 20.04 19.03 -33.97
N PHE A 527 19.29 19.85 -34.72
CA PHE A 527 18.03 20.48 -34.28
C PHE A 527 18.11 21.30 -32.99
N ALA A 528 19.34 21.62 -32.56
CA ALA A 528 19.64 22.45 -31.42
C ALA A 528 19.88 23.91 -31.83
N PRO A 529 19.69 24.89 -30.93
CA PRO A 529 20.03 26.29 -31.20
C PRO A 529 21.48 26.47 -31.68
N SER A 530 22.40 25.71 -31.11
CA SER A 530 23.84 25.75 -31.40
C SER A 530 24.23 25.02 -32.70
N ALA A 531 23.38 24.11 -33.19
CA ALA A 531 23.62 23.25 -34.35
C ALA A 531 22.47 23.37 -35.37
N GLY A 532 22.58 24.37 -36.25
CA GLY A 532 21.64 24.57 -37.37
C GLY A 532 20.73 25.81 -37.26
N GLY A 533 20.80 26.55 -36.14
CA GLY A 533 20.11 27.83 -35.98
C GLY A 533 18.67 27.74 -35.48
N TRP A 534 18.28 26.58 -34.93
CA TRP A 534 16.95 26.28 -34.36
C TRP A 534 16.74 26.99 -33.01
N ASN A 535 16.65 28.32 -33.03
CA ASN A 535 16.66 29.16 -31.83
C ASN A 535 15.31 29.81 -31.49
N SER A 536 14.28 29.54 -32.27
CA SER A 536 12.90 29.94 -32.06
C SER A 536 12.01 28.97 -32.83
N ASP A 537 11.08 28.33 -32.13
CA ASP A 537 10.11 27.39 -32.68
C ASP A 537 8.98 28.13 -33.39
N ASP A 538 8.65 29.37 -32.98
CA ASP A 538 7.78 30.26 -33.77
C ASP A 538 8.37 30.49 -35.18
N ARG A 539 9.69 30.68 -35.30
CA ARG A 539 10.29 30.88 -36.62
C ARG A 539 10.64 29.56 -37.33
N TYR A 540 11.19 28.61 -36.59
CA TYR A 540 11.75 27.35 -37.09
C TYR A 540 11.19 26.14 -36.33
N PRO A 541 9.88 25.85 -36.49
CA PRO A 541 9.23 24.79 -35.73
C PRO A 541 9.88 23.45 -36.02
N ARG A 542 9.97 22.64 -34.97
CA ARG A 542 10.39 21.24 -35.03
C ARG A 542 9.20 20.39 -34.65
N GLN A 543 8.94 19.33 -35.38
CA GLN A 543 7.80 18.44 -35.15
C GLN A 543 8.21 16.99 -35.33
N LEU A 544 7.41 16.10 -34.75
CA LEU A 544 7.58 14.66 -34.85
C LEU A 544 6.39 14.05 -35.57
N ALA A 545 6.64 13.32 -36.65
CA ALA A 545 5.61 12.57 -37.36
C ALA A 545 6.23 11.48 -38.25
N ASP A 546 5.53 10.37 -38.46
CA ASP A 546 5.98 9.33 -39.39
C ASP A 546 5.77 9.80 -40.84
N VAL A 547 6.85 10.25 -41.50
CA VAL A 547 6.78 10.77 -42.88
C VAL A 547 7.18 9.73 -43.91
N ASN A 548 7.67 8.57 -43.47
CA ASN A 548 8.16 7.51 -44.34
C ASN A 548 7.26 6.25 -44.33
N GLY A 549 6.35 6.13 -43.36
CA GLY A 549 5.38 5.05 -43.18
C GLY A 549 5.95 3.81 -42.49
N ASP A 550 6.99 3.96 -41.67
CA ASP A 550 7.68 2.86 -40.98
C ASP A 550 7.19 2.62 -39.53
N GLY A 551 6.17 3.38 -39.11
CA GLY A 551 5.56 3.33 -37.79
C GLY A 551 6.29 4.12 -36.73
N ARG A 552 7.39 4.82 -37.04
CA ARG A 552 8.13 5.66 -36.10
C ARG A 552 8.04 7.11 -36.49
N ALA A 553 7.88 7.97 -35.51
CA ALA A 553 7.89 9.41 -35.72
C ALA A 553 9.31 9.90 -36.06
N ASP A 554 9.42 10.59 -37.19
CA ASP A 554 10.65 11.22 -37.67
C ASP A 554 10.71 12.68 -37.20
N ILE A 555 11.92 13.23 -37.06
CA ILE A 555 12.06 14.68 -36.82
C ILE A 555 11.92 15.43 -38.14
N VAL A 556 11.01 16.39 -38.17
CA VAL A 556 10.81 17.34 -39.27
C VAL A 556 11.02 18.76 -38.75
N GLY A 557 12.01 19.46 -39.29
CA GLY A 557 12.29 20.85 -38.95
C GLY A 557 12.07 21.79 -40.12
N PHE A 558 11.34 22.88 -39.89
CA PHE A 558 11.11 23.95 -40.87
C PHE A 558 12.18 25.04 -40.73
N GLY A 559 13.29 24.91 -41.45
CA GLY A 559 14.43 25.81 -41.36
C GLY A 559 14.31 27.08 -42.21
N GLU A 560 15.34 27.92 -42.20
CA GLU A 560 15.36 29.22 -42.90
C GLU A 560 15.13 29.12 -44.40
N VAL A 561 15.58 28.04 -45.05
CA VAL A 561 15.56 27.85 -46.53
C VAL A 561 14.70 26.69 -47.00
N GLY A 562 14.14 25.89 -46.10
CA GLY A 562 13.33 24.72 -46.44
C GLY A 562 13.11 23.77 -45.28
N VAL A 563 12.51 22.63 -45.57
CA VAL A 563 12.20 21.56 -44.62
C VAL A 563 13.34 20.56 -44.57
N TYR A 564 13.69 20.12 -43.37
CA TYR A 564 14.71 19.13 -43.09
C TYR A 564 14.10 17.95 -42.34
N VAL A 565 14.50 16.74 -42.71
CA VAL A 565 14.00 15.50 -42.10
C VAL A 565 15.15 14.66 -41.57
N SER A 566 14.95 14.04 -40.41
CA SER A 566 15.86 13.09 -39.79
C SER A 566 15.07 11.86 -39.38
N LEU A 567 15.27 10.77 -40.12
CA LEU A 567 14.46 9.56 -39.96
C LEU A 567 14.79 8.82 -38.65
N ALA A 568 13.79 8.29 -37.97
CA ALA A 568 13.97 7.44 -36.80
C ALA A 568 14.59 6.09 -37.20
N THR A 569 15.61 5.66 -36.46
CA THR A 569 16.37 4.42 -36.74
C THR A 569 16.00 3.25 -35.83
N GLY A 570 15.05 3.45 -34.91
CA GLY A 570 14.68 2.51 -33.85
C GLY A 570 15.44 2.73 -32.55
N GLY A 571 14.90 2.24 -31.43
CA GLY A 571 15.50 2.39 -30.09
C GLY A 571 15.68 3.84 -29.65
N GLY A 572 14.78 4.73 -30.06
CA GLY A 572 14.80 6.16 -29.75
C GLY A 572 15.86 6.99 -30.49
N SER A 573 16.58 6.42 -31.47
CA SER A 573 17.68 7.13 -32.17
C SER A 573 17.28 7.64 -33.55
N PHE A 574 17.99 8.66 -34.05
CA PHE A 574 17.73 9.29 -35.36
C PHE A 574 18.94 9.22 -36.31
N GLY A 575 18.66 9.11 -37.61
CA GLY A 575 19.64 9.19 -38.68
C GLY A 575 20.19 10.60 -38.92
N PRO A 576 21.01 10.84 -39.95
CA PRO A 576 21.50 12.17 -40.27
C PRO A 576 20.40 13.08 -40.85
N GLN A 577 20.52 14.39 -40.59
CA GLN A 577 19.66 15.41 -41.20
C GLN A 577 19.76 15.42 -42.73
N SER A 578 18.62 15.45 -43.41
CA SER A 578 18.50 15.55 -44.85
C SER A 578 17.61 16.74 -45.27
N PHE A 579 17.86 17.32 -46.44
CA PHE A 579 17.03 18.39 -46.99
C PHE A 579 15.86 17.77 -47.77
N ALA A 580 14.63 18.06 -47.36
CA ALA A 580 13.42 17.40 -47.85
C ALA A 580 12.63 18.25 -48.87
N LEU A 581 12.52 19.57 -48.66
CA LEU A 581 11.70 20.44 -49.52
C LEU A 581 12.15 21.91 -49.49
N ALA A 582 12.18 22.57 -50.65
CA ALA A 582 12.51 23.99 -50.81
C ALA A 582 11.24 24.89 -50.76
N ASN A 583 10.48 24.81 -49.66
CA ASN A 583 9.29 25.64 -49.38
C ASN A 583 8.98 25.59 -47.88
N PHE A 584 7.82 26.12 -47.43
CA PHE A 584 7.40 26.15 -46.02
C PHE A 584 8.40 26.82 -45.07
N ALA A 585 9.21 27.72 -45.62
CA ALA A 585 10.30 28.39 -44.92
C ALA A 585 10.17 29.93 -44.97
N PRO A 586 10.78 30.66 -44.02
CA PRO A 586 10.76 32.13 -44.02
C PRO A 586 11.24 32.72 -45.36
N SER A 587 12.36 32.23 -45.90
CA SER A 587 12.93 32.72 -47.17
C SER A 587 12.30 32.10 -48.43
N ALA A 588 11.50 31.04 -48.27
CA ALA A 588 10.82 30.32 -49.35
C ALA A 588 9.35 30.07 -48.99
N GLY A 589 8.49 31.02 -49.39
CA GLY A 589 7.03 30.96 -49.17
C GLY A 589 6.50 31.96 -48.14
N GLY A 590 7.37 32.64 -47.38
CA GLY A 590 6.98 33.72 -46.46
C GLY A 590 6.50 33.25 -45.09
N TRP A 591 6.88 32.05 -44.68
CA TRP A 591 6.49 31.39 -43.43
C TRP A 591 7.34 31.90 -42.26
N THR A 592 7.10 33.14 -41.84
CA THR A 592 8.01 33.87 -40.92
C THR A 592 7.72 33.71 -39.43
N SER A 593 6.54 33.20 -39.07
CA SER A 593 6.08 32.99 -37.69
C SER A 593 5.00 31.91 -37.72
N ASP A 594 5.08 30.96 -36.79
CA ASP A 594 4.16 29.85 -36.64
C ASP A 594 2.87 30.30 -35.95
N ASP A 595 2.93 31.28 -35.04
CA ASP A 595 1.71 31.92 -34.51
C ASP A 595 0.87 32.52 -35.64
N ARG A 596 1.50 33.11 -36.67
CA ARG A 596 0.73 33.64 -37.80
C ARG A 596 0.44 32.61 -38.88
N TYR A 597 1.43 31.78 -39.22
CA TYR A 597 1.39 30.84 -40.34
C TYR A 597 1.80 29.43 -39.89
N PRO A 598 0.97 28.75 -39.09
CA PRO A 598 1.33 27.47 -38.52
C PRO A 598 1.55 26.43 -39.62
N ARG A 599 2.53 25.57 -39.38
CA ARG A 599 2.86 24.41 -40.21
C ARG A 599 2.65 23.18 -39.36
N GLN A 600 2.02 22.16 -39.91
CA GLN A 600 1.69 20.94 -39.17
C GLN A 600 1.92 19.71 -40.04
N LEU A 601 2.02 18.56 -39.38
CA LEU A 601 2.21 17.26 -39.99
C LEU A 601 1.05 16.35 -39.63
N ALA A 602 0.35 15.84 -40.64
CA ALA A 602 -0.70 14.84 -40.45
C ALA A 602 -1.00 14.11 -41.75
N ASP A 603 -1.47 12.87 -41.68
CA ASP A 603 -1.91 12.13 -42.88
C ASP A 603 -3.27 12.68 -43.34
N VAL A 604 -3.26 13.55 -44.35
CA VAL A 604 -4.48 14.18 -44.89
C VAL A 604 -5.00 13.47 -46.14
N ASN A 605 -4.29 12.43 -46.59
CA ASN A 605 -4.58 11.74 -47.85
C ASN A 605 -4.92 10.25 -47.65
N GLY A 606 -4.64 9.70 -46.47
CA GLY A 606 -4.97 8.34 -46.02
C GLY A 606 -3.96 7.30 -46.46
N ASP A 607 -2.70 7.67 -46.68
CA ASP A 607 -1.64 6.76 -47.15
C ASP A 607 -0.70 6.25 -46.04
N GLY A 608 -1.01 6.59 -44.79
CA GLY A 608 -0.27 6.22 -43.58
C GLY A 608 0.98 7.06 -43.35
N ARG A 609 1.19 8.17 -44.09
CA ARG A 609 2.33 9.07 -43.92
C ARG A 609 1.86 10.47 -43.59
N ALA A 610 2.56 11.12 -42.67
CA ALA A 610 2.27 12.50 -42.34
C ALA A 610 2.70 13.44 -43.47
N ASP A 611 1.73 14.21 -43.97
CA ASP A 611 1.93 15.24 -44.98
C ASP A 611 2.15 16.61 -44.32
N ILE A 612 2.82 17.54 -45.01
CA ILE A 612 2.90 18.93 -44.54
C ILE A 612 1.62 19.67 -44.92
N VAL A 613 1.01 20.30 -43.93
CA VAL A 613 -0.06 21.29 -44.13
C VAL A 613 0.37 22.62 -43.53
N GLY A 614 0.32 23.68 -44.32
CA GLY A 614 0.64 25.03 -43.87
C GLY A 614 -0.54 25.99 -44.06
N PHE A 615 -0.82 26.77 -43.03
CA PHE A 615 -1.85 27.81 -43.04
C PHE A 615 -1.23 29.17 -43.40
N GLY A 616 -1.15 29.46 -44.69
CA GLY A 616 -0.49 30.65 -45.21
C GLY A 616 -1.41 31.87 -45.37
N GLU A 617 -0.82 32.98 -45.82
CA GLU A 617 -1.54 34.26 -46.02
C GLU A 617 -2.75 34.16 -46.98
N GLY A 618 -2.68 33.24 -47.96
CA GLY A 618 -3.71 33.05 -48.98
C GLY A 618 -4.66 31.86 -48.76
N GLY A 619 -4.46 31.07 -47.70
CA GLY A 619 -5.22 29.85 -47.44
C GLY A 619 -4.35 28.70 -46.95
N VAL A 620 -4.89 27.50 -47.00
CA VAL A 620 -4.22 26.25 -46.63
C VAL A 620 -3.49 25.68 -47.83
N TYR A 621 -2.27 25.20 -47.61
CA TYR A 621 -1.42 24.55 -48.59
C TYR A 621 -1.00 23.18 -48.08
N ALA A 622 -0.95 22.19 -48.97
CA ALA A 622 -0.54 20.82 -48.64
C ALA A 622 0.65 20.37 -49.48
N SER A 623 1.50 19.52 -48.92
CA SER A 623 2.62 18.89 -49.60
C SER A 623 2.76 17.45 -49.13
N LEU A 624 2.49 16.51 -50.04
CA LEU A 624 2.35 15.10 -49.68
C LEU A 624 3.70 14.41 -49.49
N ALA A 625 3.80 13.55 -48.48
CA ALA A 625 5.00 12.76 -48.22
C ALA A 625 5.23 11.70 -49.29
N THR A 626 6.50 11.51 -49.71
CA THR A 626 6.86 10.57 -50.78
C THR A 626 7.28 9.18 -50.28
N GLY A 627 7.40 9.00 -48.96
CA GLY A 627 7.79 7.73 -48.32
C GLY A 627 9.30 7.49 -48.20
N ASP A 628 10.14 8.41 -48.65
CA ASP A 628 11.60 8.35 -48.51
C ASP A 628 12.17 9.45 -47.60
N GLY A 629 11.31 10.07 -46.79
CA GLY A 629 11.65 11.24 -45.97
C GLY A 629 11.65 12.57 -46.73
N SER A 630 11.17 12.60 -47.98
CA SER A 630 10.95 13.84 -48.74
C SER A 630 9.47 14.13 -49.01
N PHE A 631 9.20 15.30 -49.61
CA PHE A 631 7.84 15.76 -49.88
C PHE A 631 7.70 16.20 -51.34
N GLY A 632 6.48 16.06 -51.86
CA GLY A 632 6.09 16.55 -53.17
C GLY A 632 6.10 18.09 -53.28
N PRO A 633 5.65 18.66 -54.41
CA PRO A 633 5.50 20.10 -54.53
C PRO A 633 4.33 20.61 -53.69
N GLN A 634 4.47 21.82 -53.15
CA GLN A 634 3.38 22.54 -52.48
C GLN A 634 2.18 22.72 -53.44
N SER A 635 0.99 22.41 -52.94
CA SER A 635 -0.28 22.58 -53.62
C SER A 635 -1.24 23.42 -52.79
N PHE A 636 -2.13 24.16 -53.45
CA PHE A 636 -3.18 24.93 -52.76
C PHE A 636 -4.34 24.01 -52.42
N ALA A 637 -4.73 23.97 -51.14
CA ALA A 637 -5.71 23.02 -50.61
C ALA A 637 -7.07 23.66 -50.32
N LEU A 638 -7.11 24.86 -49.71
CA LEU A 638 -8.35 25.52 -49.28
C LEU A 638 -8.16 27.04 -49.12
N ALA A 639 -9.17 27.85 -49.44
CA ALA A 639 -9.10 29.32 -49.35
C ALA A 639 -9.42 29.90 -47.95
N ASN A 640 -9.95 29.08 -47.04
CA ASN A 640 -10.30 29.46 -45.66
C ASN A 640 -9.09 29.33 -44.72
N PHE A 641 -9.29 29.57 -43.42
CA PHE A 641 -8.27 29.45 -42.35
C PHE A 641 -7.03 30.37 -42.53
N ALA A 642 -7.18 31.42 -43.33
CA ALA A 642 -6.16 32.44 -43.54
C ALA A 642 -6.49 33.74 -42.79
N PRO A 643 -5.49 34.59 -42.51
CA PRO A 643 -5.72 35.90 -41.88
C PRO A 643 -6.76 36.74 -42.62
N SER A 644 -6.72 36.70 -43.95
CA SER A 644 -7.64 37.43 -44.83
C SER A 644 -9.01 36.76 -45.02
N ALA A 645 -9.17 35.51 -44.56
CA ALA A 645 -10.36 34.69 -44.74
C ALA A 645 -10.78 34.00 -43.42
N GLY A 646 -11.44 34.79 -42.56
CA GLY A 646 -11.96 34.33 -41.26
C GLY A 646 -11.23 34.89 -40.03
N GLY A 647 -10.20 35.73 -40.22
CA GLY A 647 -9.54 36.44 -39.12
C GLY A 647 -8.46 35.64 -38.38
N TRP A 648 -7.99 34.54 -38.97
CA TRP A 648 -6.99 33.62 -38.42
C TRP A 648 -5.58 34.22 -38.43
N ASN A 649 -5.34 35.22 -37.60
CA ASN A 649 -4.13 36.05 -37.60
C ASN A 649 -3.15 35.78 -36.44
N SER A 650 -3.52 34.92 -35.50
CA SER A 650 -2.72 34.44 -34.38
C SER A 650 -3.25 33.07 -33.97
N ASP A 651 -2.35 32.09 -33.86
CA ASP A 651 -2.64 30.73 -33.44
C ASP A 651 -2.80 30.64 -31.93
N ASP A 652 -2.12 31.50 -31.15
CA ASP A 652 -2.40 31.66 -29.72
C ASP A 652 -3.87 32.04 -29.50
N ARG A 653 -4.44 32.94 -30.32
CA ARG A 653 -5.86 33.28 -30.16
C ARG A 653 -6.79 32.28 -30.85
N PHE A 654 -6.45 31.86 -32.06
CA PHE A 654 -7.29 31.06 -32.94
C PHE A 654 -6.52 29.84 -33.48
N PRO A 655 -6.25 28.84 -32.63
CA PRO A 655 -5.43 27.70 -33.01
C PRO A 655 -6.12 26.91 -34.11
N ARG A 656 -5.31 26.40 -35.03
CA ARG A 656 -5.72 25.47 -36.08
C ARG A 656 -4.98 24.18 -35.84
N GLN A 657 -5.64 23.05 -35.98
CA GLN A 657 -5.07 21.73 -35.74
C GLN A 657 -5.54 20.74 -36.79
N LEU A 658 -4.85 19.61 -36.87
CA LEU A 658 -5.16 18.50 -37.76
C LEU A 658 -5.42 17.25 -36.94
N ALA A 659 -6.60 16.66 -37.09
CA ALA A 659 -6.94 15.39 -36.44
C ALA A 659 -8.09 14.71 -37.17
N ASP A 660 -8.15 13.37 -37.15
CA ASP A 660 -9.29 12.64 -37.69
C ASP A 660 -10.46 12.70 -36.70
N VAL A 661 -11.39 13.62 -36.92
CA VAL A 661 -12.56 13.83 -36.05
C VAL A 661 -13.79 13.08 -36.54
N ASN A 662 -13.67 12.38 -37.67
CA ASN A 662 -14.80 11.73 -38.33
C ASN A 662 -14.60 10.19 -38.45
N GLY A 663 -13.39 9.69 -38.24
CA GLY A 663 -13.01 8.28 -38.22
C GLY A 663 -12.77 7.69 -39.62
N ASP A 664 -12.37 8.50 -40.60
CA ASP A 664 -12.14 8.05 -41.98
C ASP A 664 -10.67 7.77 -42.33
N GLY A 665 -9.78 7.88 -41.34
CA GLY A 665 -8.34 7.68 -41.44
C GLY A 665 -7.60 8.86 -42.06
N ARG A 666 -8.24 10.01 -42.25
CA ARG A 666 -7.58 11.25 -42.71
C ARG A 666 -7.73 12.34 -41.69
N ALA A 667 -6.66 13.08 -41.45
CA ALA A 667 -6.70 14.24 -40.59
C ALA A 667 -7.49 15.38 -41.22
N ASP A 668 -8.52 15.84 -40.51
CA ASP A 668 -9.34 16.99 -40.86
C ASP A 668 -8.76 18.27 -40.25
N ILE A 669 -9.09 19.43 -40.84
CA ILE A 669 -8.76 20.71 -40.22
C ILE A 669 -9.80 21.03 -39.15
N VAL A 670 -9.33 21.33 -37.95
CA VAL A 670 -10.13 21.84 -36.84
C VAL A 670 -9.57 23.20 -36.43
N GLY A 671 -10.37 24.26 -36.60
CA GLY A 671 -9.99 25.60 -36.20
C GLY A 671 -10.86 26.12 -35.07
N PHE A 672 -10.24 26.64 -34.01
CA PHE A 672 -10.93 27.28 -32.89
C PHE A 672 -11.06 28.78 -33.17
N GLY A 673 -12.19 29.18 -33.74
CA GLY A 673 -12.46 30.55 -34.17
C GLY A 673 -13.18 31.40 -33.13
N GLU A 674 -13.55 32.62 -33.51
CA GLU A 674 -14.23 33.59 -32.64
C GLU A 674 -15.62 33.11 -32.16
N ASP A 675 -16.34 32.35 -32.99
CA ASP A 675 -17.70 31.88 -32.71
C ASP A 675 -17.78 30.43 -32.23
N GLY A 676 -16.66 29.68 -32.25
CA GLY A 676 -16.64 28.26 -31.94
C GLY A 676 -15.62 27.47 -32.74
N VAL A 677 -15.78 26.15 -32.72
CA VAL A 677 -14.93 25.18 -33.42
C VAL A 677 -15.47 24.96 -34.83
N TYR A 678 -14.61 25.14 -35.83
CA TYR A 678 -14.89 24.92 -37.23
C TYR A 678 -14.15 23.69 -37.73
N VAL A 679 -14.86 22.77 -38.38
CA VAL A 679 -14.27 21.55 -38.96
C VAL A 679 -14.36 21.61 -40.48
N SER A 680 -13.28 21.20 -41.13
CA SER A 680 -13.15 21.14 -42.59
C SER A 680 -12.57 19.79 -42.98
N LEU A 681 -13.45 18.90 -43.44
CA LEU A 681 -13.13 17.49 -43.67
C LEU A 681 -12.15 17.29 -44.83
N ALA A 682 -11.19 16.38 -44.65
CA ALA A 682 -10.27 15.97 -45.69
C ALA A 682 -11.00 15.19 -46.80
N THR A 683 -10.76 15.59 -48.05
CA THR A 683 -11.42 15.00 -49.24
C THR A 683 -10.53 14.02 -50.00
N GLY A 684 -9.30 13.80 -49.50
CA GLY A 684 -8.26 13.00 -50.14
C GLY A 684 -7.35 13.83 -51.07
N GLY A 685 -6.14 13.34 -51.30
CA GLY A 685 -5.14 13.99 -52.17
C GLY A 685 -4.66 15.36 -51.69
N GLY A 686 -4.74 15.65 -50.39
CA GLY A 686 -4.29 16.92 -49.79
C GLY A 686 -5.27 18.09 -49.91
N SER A 687 -6.55 17.85 -50.20
CA SER A 687 -7.60 18.89 -50.32
C SER A 687 -8.68 18.75 -49.26
N PHE A 688 -9.36 19.85 -48.92
CA PHE A 688 -10.37 19.89 -47.87
C PHE A 688 -11.72 20.45 -48.34
N ALA A 689 -12.81 20.03 -47.70
CA ALA A 689 -14.13 20.58 -47.89
C ALA A 689 -14.24 22.01 -47.32
N PRO A 690 -15.28 22.80 -47.67
CA PRO A 690 -15.54 24.06 -47.00
C PRO A 690 -15.79 23.87 -45.49
N PRO A 691 -15.33 24.78 -44.61
CA PRO A 691 -15.49 24.64 -43.17
C PRO A 691 -16.96 24.77 -42.73
N ALA A 692 -17.34 23.96 -41.73
CA ALA A 692 -18.62 24.01 -41.05
C ALA A 692 -18.42 24.28 -39.55
N LEU A 693 -19.33 25.02 -38.91
CA LEU A 693 -19.33 25.21 -37.46
C LEU A 693 -19.76 23.89 -36.78
N ALA A 694 -18.84 23.28 -36.04
CA ALA A 694 -19.01 21.97 -35.40
C ALA A 694 -19.48 22.09 -33.94
N LEU A 695 -19.03 23.12 -33.22
CA LEU A 695 -19.39 23.35 -31.81
C LEU A 695 -19.30 24.84 -31.45
N ALA A 696 -20.33 25.40 -30.81
CA ALA A 696 -20.35 26.80 -30.36
C ALA A 696 -19.79 26.95 -28.93
N ASN A 697 -18.57 26.46 -28.70
CA ASN A 697 -17.81 26.54 -27.45
C ASN A 697 -16.29 26.52 -27.77
N PHE A 698 -15.40 26.45 -26.77
CA PHE A 698 -13.94 26.52 -26.95
C PHE A 698 -13.45 27.78 -27.69
N ALA A 699 -14.22 28.86 -27.57
CA ALA A 699 -13.98 30.13 -28.24
C ALA A 699 -13.73 31.25 -27.23
N PRO A 700 -13.06 32.34 -27.63
CA PRO A 700 -12.89 33.51 -26.76
C PRO A 700 -14.22 34.06 -26.22
N SER A 701 -15.26 34.06 -27.07
CA SER A 701 -16.61 34.57 -26.75
C SER A 701 -17.48 33.57 -25.97
N ALA A 702 -17.10 32.29 -25.93
CA ALA A 702 -17.83 31.19 -25.32
C ALA A 702 -16.87 30.26 -24.57
N GLY A 703 -16.76 30.45 -23.26
CA GLY A 703 -15.92 29.65 -22.36
C GLY A 703 -14.62 30.33 -21.92
N GLY A 704 -14.26 31.50 -22.48
CA GLY A 704 -13.11 32.30 -22.04
C GLY A 704 -11.76 31.85 -22.60
N TRP A 705 -11.77 31.10 -23.70
CA TRP A 705 -10.59 30.54 -24.37
C TRP A 705 -9.86 31.61 -25.19
N THR A 706 -9.22 32.55 -24.51
CA THR A 706 -8.66 33.77 -25.13
C THR A 706 -7.22 33.67 -25.62
N SER A 707 -6.48 32.65 -25.17
CA SER A 707 -5.07 32.40 -25.47
C SER A 707 -4.80 30.91 -25.31
N ASP A 708 -4.11 30.30 -26.26
CA ASP A 708 -3.72 28.90 -26.28
C ASP A 708 -2.49 28.65 -25.41
N ASP A 709 -1.61 29.64 -25.24
CA ASP A 709 -0.54 29.58 -24.23
C ASP A 709 -1.15 29.43 -22.83
N ARG A 710 -2.21 30.18 -22.50
CA ARG A 710 -2.86 30.03 -21.18
C ARG A 710 -3.84 28.86 -21.13
N TYR A 711 -4.66 28.71 -22.17
CA TYR A 711 -5.77 27.76 -22.27
C TYR A 711 -5.70 26.94 -23.56
N PRO A 712 -4.70 26.04 -23.69
CA PRO A 712 -4.52 25.19 -24.84
C PRO A 712 -5.74 24.34 -25.06
N ARG A 713 -6.06 24.18 -26.33
CA ARG A 713 -7.04 23.25 -26.84
C ARG A 713 -6.28 22.26 -27.69
N GLN A 714 -6.58 20.98 -27.54
CA GLN A 714 -5.89 19.90 -28.25
C GLN A 714 -6.91 18.88 -28.72
N LEU A 715 -6.47 18.01 -29.63
CA LEU A 715 -7.28 16.98 -30.24
C LEU A 715 -6.62 15.62 -30.07
N ALA A 716 -7.31 14.70 -29.40
CA ALA A 716 -6.86 13.32 -29.26
C ALA A 716 -8.05 12.41 -28.93
N ASP A 717 -7.97 11.13 -29.28
CA ASP A 717 -9.01 10.15 -28.94
C ASP A 717 -8.88 9.75 -27.46
N VAL A 718 -9.73 10.29 -26.60
CA VAL A 718 -9.66 10.03 -25.14
C VAL A 718 -10.62 8.92 -24.70
N ASN A 719 -11.42 8.39 -25.63
CA ASN A 719 -12.43 7.37 -25.35
C ASN A 719 -12.21 6.04 -26.11
N GLY A 720 -11.22 6.00 -27.01
CA GLY A 720 -10.83 4.83 -27.80
C GLY A 720 -11.81 4.52 -28.95
N ASP A 721 -12.56 5.51 -29.43
CA ASP A 721 -13.59 5.31 -30.47
C ASP A 721 -13.09 5.53 -31.92
N GLY A 722 -11.79 5.82 -32.06
CA GLY A 722 -11.08 6.09 -33.30
C GLY A 722 -11.27 7.50 -33.83
N ARG A 723 -11.84 8.43 -33.05
CA ARG A 723 -12.01 9.84 -33.44
C ARG A 723 -11.34 10.74 -32.41
N ALA A 724 -10.67 11.78 -32.90
CA ALA A 724 -10.10 12.78 -32.03
C ALA A 724 -11.19 13.64 -31.37
N ASP A 725 -11.15 13.69 -30.05
CA ASP A 725 -12.00 14.52 -29.19
C ASP A 725 -11.32 15.87 -28.89
N ILE A 726 -12.10 16.88 -28.51
CA ILE A 726 -11.53 18.14 -28.02
C ILE A 726 -11.20 18.00 -26.55
N VAL A 727 -9.96 18.32 -26.18
CA VAL A 727 -9.53 18.50 -24.80
C VAL A 727 -9.05 19.94 -24.62
N GLY A 728 -9.66 20.67 -23.71
CA GLY A 728 -9.25 22.04 -23.37
C GLY A 728 -8.80 22.15 -21.92
N PHE A 729 -7.66 22.77 -21.71
CA PHE A 729 -7.11 23.05 -20.38
C PHE A 729 -7.55 24.45 -19.93
N GLY A 730 -8.65 24.53 -19.18
CA GLY A 730 -9.25 25.79 -18.75
C GLY A 730 -8.69 26.32 -17.42
N GLU A 731 -9.26 27.43 -16.94
CA GLU A 731 -8.77 28.13 -15.72
C GLU A 731 -8.76 27.25 -14.46
N VAL A 732 -9.72 26.34 -14.33
CA VAL A 732 -9.96 25.53 -13.12
C VAL A 732 -9.81 24.01 -13.33
N GLY A 733 -9.49 23.57 -14.54
CA GLY A 733 -9.36 22.14 -14.86
C GLY A 733 -9.41 21.85 -16.36
N VAL A 734 -9.41 20.56 -16.68
CA VAL A 734 -9.51 19.99 -18.02
C VAL A 734 -10.97 19.78 -18.39
N TYR A 735 -11.31 20.09 -19.63
CA TYR A 735 -12.64 19.91 -20.20
C TYR A 735 -12.57 19.10 -21.48
N VAL A 736 -13.54 18.23 -21.70
CA VAL A 736 -13.58 17.37 -22.89
C VAL A 736 -14.88 17.59 -23.67
N SER A 737 -14.83 17.45 -24.99
CA SER A 737 -16.00 17.30 -25.85
C SER A 737 -15.77 16.19 -26.86
N LEU A 738 -16.53 15.10 -26.69
CA LEU A 738 -16.38 13.90 -27.49
C LEU A 738 -16.85 14.11 -28.93
N ALA A 739 -16.11 13.58 -29.91
CA ALA A 739 -16.50 13.57 -31.30
C ALA A 739 -17.72 12.67 -31.52
N THR A 740 -18.72 13.20 -32.23
CA THR A 740 -19.99 12.51 -32.50
C THR A 740 -20.05 11.86 -33.89
N GLY A 741 -18.96 11.97 -34.66
CA GLY A 741 -18.87 11.54 -36.05
C GLY A 741 -19.29 12.62 -37.05
N GLY A 742 -18.82 12.49 -38.30
CA GLY A 742 -19.12 13.44 -39.39
C GLY A 742 -18.59 14.87 -39.16
N GLY A 743 -17.60 15.05 -38.28
CA GLY A 743 -16.98 16.34 -37.97
C GLY A 743 -17.73 17.22 -36.97
N SER A 744 -18.56 16.64 -36.09
CA SER A 744 -19.29 17.37 -35.04
C SER A 744 -18.91 16.87 -33.64
N PHE A 745 -19.06 17.71 -32.62
CA PHE A 745 -18.73 17.39 -31.22
C PHE A 745 -19.94 17.47 -30.29
N GLY A 746 -19.88 16.70 -29.21
CA GLY A 746 -20.83 16.74 -28.10
C GLY A 746 -20.67 18.00 -27.22
N PRO A 747 -21.48 18.13 -26.17
CA PRO A 747 -21.33 19.21 -25.20
C PRO A 747 -20.04 19.06 -24.38
N GLN A 748 -19.55 20.19 -23.90
CA GLN A 748 -18.40 20.26 -22.99
C GLN A 748 -18.72 19.65 -21.62
N SER A 749 -17.87 18.75 -21.16
CA SER A 749 -17.87 18.16 -19.80
C SER A 749 -16.58 18.55 -19.05
N PHE A 750 -16.66 18.58 -17.72
CA PHE A 750 -15.48 18.72 -16.86
C PHE A 750 -14.85 17.34 -16.64
N ALA A 751 -13.55 17.22 -16.86
CA ALA A 751 -12.85 15.94 -16.91
C ALA A 751 -11.87 15.74 -15.75
N LEU A 752 -11.14 16.79 -15.33
CA LEU A 752 -10.12 16.71 -14.29
C LEU A 752 -9.84 18.07 -13.66
N ALA A 753 -9.59 18.15 -12.35
CA ALA A 753 -9.29 19.39 -11.63
C ALA A 753 -7.81 19.83 -11.62
N ASN A 754 -6.91 19.03 -12.21
CA ASN A 754 -5.48 19.31 -12.32
C ASN A 754 -5.16 20.02 -13.67
N PHE A 755 -3.87 20.21 -13.98
CA PHE A 755 -3.38 20.79 -15.25
C PHE A 755 -3.96 22.17 -15.60
N ALA A 756 -4.30 22.96 -14.58
CA ALA A 756 -4.93 24.26 -14.74
C ALA A 756 -4.15 25.40 -14.05
N PRO A 757 -4.26 26.65 -14.53
CA PRO A 757 -3.63 27.80 -13.88
C PRO A 757 -3.94 27.90 -12.38
N SER A 758 -5.21 27.71 -11.98
CA SER A 758 -5.61 27.79 -10.57
C SER A 758 -5.36 26.50 -9.77
N ALA A 759 -4.94 25.42 -10.43
CA ALA A 759 -4.74 24.10 -9.82
C ALA A 759 -3.50 23.43 -10.43
N GLY A 760 -2.36 23.64 -9.76
CA GLY A 760 -1.06 23.10 -10.17
C GLY A 760 -0.10 24.10 -10.84
N GLY A 761 -0.51 25.37 -11.04
CA GLY A 761 0.37 26.44 -11.49
C GLY A 761 0.66 26.47 -13.00
N TRP A 762 -0.13 25.75 -13.79
CA TRP A 762 -0.03 25.60 -15.25
C TRP A 762 -0.46 26.88 -15.98
N THR A 763 0.35 27.92 -15.86
CA THR A 763 -0.02 29.31 -16.22
C THR A 763 0.34 29.73 -17.65
N SER A 764 1.17 28.94 -18.34
CA SER A 764 1.66 29.18 -19.69
C SER A 764 2.14 27.84 -20.26
N ASP A 765 1.70 27.50 -21.47
CA ASP A 765 2.06 26.29 -22.19
C ASP A 765 3.49 26.39 -22.75
N ASP A 766 3.97 27.60 -23.07
CA ASP A 766 5.39 27.84 -23.38
C ASP A 766 6.28 27.40 -22.22
N ARG A 767 5.85 27.56 -20.97
CA ARG A 767 6.64 27.14 -19.81
C ARG A 767 6.33 25.72 -19.35
N TYR A 768 5.04 25.41 -19.29
CA TYR A 768 4.49 24.21 -18.70
C TYR A 768 3.56 23.51 -19.71
N PRO A 769 4.11 22.95 -20.78
CA PRO A 769 3.31 22.34 -21.83
C PRO A 769 2.50 21.18 -21.27
N ARG A 770 1.28 21.04 -21.79
CA ARG A 770 0.44 19.85 -21.60
C ARG A 770 0.25 19.23 -22.96
N GLN A 771 0.29 17.91 -23.03
CA GLN A 771 0.18 17.17 -24.28
C GLN A 771 -0.68 15.94 -24.07
N LEU A 772 -1.20 15.42 -25.18
CA LEU A 772 -2.05 14.26 -25.20
C LEU A 772 -1.38 13.16 -26.01
N ALA A 773 -1.21 11.99 -25.41
CA ALA A 773 -0.74 10.81 -26.09
C ALA A 773 -1.09 9.56 -25.30
N ASP A 774 -1.21 8.43 -25.99
CA ASP A 774 -1.27 7.13 -25.31
C ASP A 774 0.13 6.78 -24.80
N VAL A 775 0.28 6.73 -23.47
CA VAL A 775 1.54 6.36 -22.81
C VAL A 775 1.43 5.07 -22.01
N ASN A 776 0.29 4.37 -22.09
CA ASN A 776 0.03 3.12 -21.36
C ASN A 776 -0.46 1.97 -22.28
N GLY A 777 -0.64 2.22 -23.57
CA GLY A 777 -1.01 1.27 -24.61
C GLY A 777 -2.48 0.87 -24.63
N ASP A 778 -3.34 1.62 -23.96
CA ASP A 778 -4.77 1.33 -23.90
C ASP A 778 -5.58 1.89 -25.08
N ALA A 779 -4.88 2.48 -26.06
CA ALA A 779 -5.39 3.14 -27.25
C ALA A 779 -6.23 4.40 -26.96
N ARG A 780 -6.09 4.98 -25.76
CA ARG A 780 -6.70 6.24 -25.37
C ARG A 780 -5.60 7.23 -25.03
N ALA A 781 -5.83 8.48 -25.38
CA ALA A 781 -4.90 9.53 -25.04
C ALA A 781 -4.95 9.86 -23.54
N ASP A 782 -3.77 9.87 -22.93
CA ASP A 782 -3.50 10.34 -21.58
C ASP A 782 -3.02 11.79 -21.62
N ILE A 783 -3.09 12.49 -20.48
CA ILE A 783 -2.47 13.80 -20.34
C ILE A 783 -1.05 13.62 -19.82
N VAL A 784 -0.07 14.18 -20.52
CA VAL A 784 1.29 14.36 -19.99
C VAL A 784 1.56 15.86 -19.87
N GLY A 785 1.83 16.33 -18.66
CA GLY A 785 2.20 17.72 -18.41
C GLY A 785 3.61 17.86 -17.88
N PHE A 786 4.32 18.87 -18.37
CA PHE A 786 5.68 19.19 -17.98
C PHE A 786 5.68 20.36 -16.98
N GLY A 787 5.50 20.05 -15.70
CA GLY A 787 5.36 21.03 -14.62
C GLY A 787 6.69 21.54 -14.05
N GLU A 788 6.60 22.36 -13.00
CA GLU A 788 7.77 22.95 -12.33
C GLU A 788 8.72 21.88 -11.73
N GLY A 789 8.15 20.82 -11.15
CA GLY A 789 8.90 19.73 -10.51
C GLY A 789 9.31 18.58 -11.44
N GLY A 790 8.69 18.45 -12.61
CA GLY A 790 8.88 17.28 -13.48
C GLY A 790 7.71 17.02 -14.42
N VAL A 791 7.70 15.81 -14.98
CA VAL A 791 6.66 15.27 -15.85
C VAL A 791 5.58 14.62 -14.99
N TYR A 792 4.32 14.93 -15.28
CA TYR A 792 3.15 14.37 -14.63
C TYR A 792 2.23 13.73 -15.66
N THR A 793 1.67 12.56 -15.35
CA THR A 793 0.73 11.86 -16.24
C THR A 793 -0.63 11.70 -15.56
N ALA A 794 -1.71 11.93 -16.29
CA ALA A 794 -3.06 11.53 -15.89
C ALA A 794 -3.69 10.64 -16.96
N LEU A 795 -3.96 9.40 -16.59
CA LEU A 795 -4.44 8.40 -17.55
C LEU A 795 -5.92 8.57 -17.90
N GLY A 796 -6.28 8.29 -19.14
CA GLY A 796 -7.66 8.34 -19.66
C GLY A 796 -8.54 7.21 -19.12
N ASN A 797 -9.77 7.52 -18.71
CA ASN A 797 -10.72 6.51 -18.21
C ASN A 797 -11.57 5.87 -19.33
N GLY A 798 -11.52 6.39 -20.56
CA GLY A 798 -12.32 5.92 -21.69
C GLY A 798 -13.73 6.49 -21.79
N ASP A 799 -14.13 7.35 -20.86
CA ASP A 799 -15.42 8.06 -20.87
C ASP A 799 -15.28 9.58 -21.07
N GLY A 800 -14.06 10.03 -21.41
CA GLY A 800 -13.69 11.44 -21.50
C GLY A 800 -13.26 12.08 -20.18
N SER A 801 -13.15 11.31 -19.09
CA SER A 801 -12.51 11.75 -17.83
C SER A 801 -11.09 11.20 -17.69
N PHE A 802 -10.33 11.77 -16.76
CA PHE A 802 -8.94 11.36 -16.46
C PHE A 802 -8.77 11.06 -14.98
N ARG A 803 -7.76 10.25 -14.65
CA ARG A 803 -7.31 10.01 -13.28
C ARG A 803 -6.59 11.22 -12.70
N SER A 804 -6.33 11.21 -11.39
CA SER A 804 -5.45 12.19 -10.76
C SER A 804 -4.04 12.08 -11.32
N ALA A 805 -3.38 13.22 -11.52
CA ALA A 805 -2.04 13.24 -12.08
C ALA A 805 -1.00 12.63 -11.12
N THR A 806 -0.15 11.75 -11.64
CA THR A 806 0.99 11.14 -10.94
C THR A 806 2.29 11.76 -11.42
N PHE A 807 3.31 11.83 -10.57
CA PHE A 807 4.64 12.28 -10.94
C PHE A 807 5.43 11.13 -11.57
N ASN A 808 6.17 11.41 -12.65
CA ASN A 808 7.00 10.41 -13.33
C ASN A 808 8.50 10.67 -13.15
N LEU A 809 9.02 11.78 -13.70
CA LEU A 809 10.45 12.11 -13.62
C LEU A 809 10.72 13.61 -13.61
N SER A 810 11.88 14.02 -13.11
CA SER A 810 12.27 15.43 -12.97
C SER A 810 13.01 16.01 -14.18
N GLN A 811 13.58 15.17 -15.06
CA GLN A 811 14.59 15.59 -16.02
C GLN A 811 14.08 16.50 -17.18
N PHE A 812 12.77 16.50 -17.45
CA PHE A 812 12.13 17.43 -18.41
C PHE A 812 11.48 18.65 -17.75
N SER A 813 11.80 18.90 -16.48
CA SER A 813 11.35 20.10 -15.80
C SER A 813 12.13 21.34 -16.24
N ASN A 814 11.49 22.49 -16.09
CA ASN A 814 12.12 23.79 -16.32
C ASN A 814 13.33 24.02 -15.39
N THR A 815 13.26 23.57 -14.14
CA THR A 815 14.26 23.87 -13.10
C THR A 815 15.46 22.92 -13.10
N ALA A 816 15.26 21.63 -13.38
CA ALA A 816 16.31 20.61 -13.33
C ALA A 816 16.92 20.31 -14.71
N GLY A 817 16.14 20.41 -15.79
CA GLY A 817 16.56 20.02 -17.14
C GLY A 817 16.89 21.18 -18.09
N GLY A 818 16.59 22.43 -17.71
CA GLY A 818 16.84 23.61 -18.54
C GLY A 818 15.78 23.88 -19.62
N TRP A 819 14.65 23.17 -19.57
CA TRP A 819 13.49 23.29 -20.47
C TRP A 819 12.63 24.51 -20.12
N SER A 820 13.16 25.71 -20.35
CA SER A 820 12.58 26.95 -19.82
C SER A 820 11.48 27.60 -20.66
N SER A 821 11.36 27.21 -21.94
CA SER A 821 10.44 27.77 -22.93
C SER A 821 10.33 26.82 -24.12
N GLU A 822 9.11 26.51 -24.56
CA GLU A 822 8.81 25.72 -25.75
C GLU A 822 9.25 26.42 -27.04
N ASP A 823 9.25 27.76 -27.09
CA ASP A 823 9.80 28.48 -28.26
C ASP A 823 11.30 28.20 -28.43
N ARG A 824 12.04 27.91 -27.36
CA ARG A 824 13.47 27.58 -27.49
C ARG A 824 13.75 26.08 -27.45
N TYR A 825 13.15 25.39 -26.48
CA TYR A 825 13.41 23.99 -26.16
C TYR A 825 12.09 23.20 -26.13
N PRO A 826 11.47 22.96 -27.30
CA PRO A 826 10.21 22.26 -27.36
C PRO A 826 10.37 20.83 -26.81
N ARG A 827 9.33 20.38 -26.12
CA ARG A 827 9.13 19.01 -25.68
C ARG A 827 7.93 18.48 -26.44
N GLN A 828 7.98 17.24 -26.88
CA GLN A 828 6.93 16.60 -27.68
C GLN A 828 6.77 15.15 -27.26
N LEU A 829 5.58 14.59 -27.53
CA LEU A 829 5.29 13.18 -27.38
C LEU A 829 5.18 12.54 -28.76
N ALA A 830 5.92 11.47 -28.99
CA ALA A 830 5.76 10.64 -30.19
C ALA A 830 6.45 9.28 -30.02
N ASP A 831 5.88 8.24 -30.65
CA ASP A 831 6.55 6.93 -30.74
C ASP A 831 7.73 7.02 -31.71
N VAL A 832 8.94 7.23 -31.20
CA VAL A 832 10.16 7.33 -32.03
C VAL A 832 10.96 6.04 -32.06
N ASN A 833 10.63 5.10 -31.18
CA ASN A 833 11.34 3.85 -31.03
C ASN A 833 10.63 2.67 -31.74
N GLY A 834 9.32 2.79 -31.98
CA GLY A 834 8.44 1.87 -32.70
C GLY A 834 7.75 0.84 -31.81
N ASP A 835 7.62 1.09 -30.52
CA ASP A 835 7.00 0.20 -29.53
C ASP A 835 5.48 0.40 -29.38
N GLY A 836 4.92 1.42 -30.03
CA GLY A 836 3.51 1.79 -29.95
C GLY A 836 3.19 2.75 -28.82
N PHE A 837 4.17 3.19 -28.03
CA PHE A 837 3.99 4.13 -26.93
C PHE A 837 4.63 5.47 -27.26
N SER A 838 4.02 6.57 -26.82
CA SER A 838 4.57 7.89 -27.11
C SER A 838 5.68 8.28 -26.14
N ASP A 839 6.91 8.30 -26.66
CA ASP A 839 8.11 8.73 -25.93
C ASP A 839 8.13 10.23 -25.69
N ILE A 840 8.83 10.67 -24.64
CA ILE A 840 9.16 12.10 -24.49
C ILE A 840 10.37 12.43 -25.34
N VAL A 841 10.22 13.41 -26.23
CA VAL A 841 11.28 13.92 -27.07
C VAL A 841 11.47 15.41 -26.80
N GLY A 842 12.64 15.78 -26.31
CA GLY A 842 13.00 17.17 -26.02
C GLY A 842 14.11 17.68 -26.94
N PHE A 843 13.93 18.87 -27.50
CA PHE A 843 14.93 19.59 -28.29
C PHE A 843 15.74 20.56 -27.41
N GLY A 844 16.83 20.07 -26.81
CA GLY A 844 17.65 20.83 -25.87
C GLY A 844 18.80 21.63 -26.50
N GLU A 845 19.61 22.26 -25.66
CA GLU A 845 20.74 23.12 -26.08
C GLU A 845 21.84 22.35 -26.85
N ALA A 846 22.02 21.06 -26.54
CA ALA A 846 23.04 20.19 -27.14
C ALA A 846 22.53 19.30 -28.28
N GLY A 847 21.21 19.18 -28.45
CA GLY A 847 20.61 18.23 -29.39
C GLY A 847 19.24 17.75 -28.95
N VAL A 848 18.80 16.63 -29.53
CA VAL A 848 17.54 15.97 -29.22
C VAL A 848 17.76 14.90 -28.16
N TYR A 849 16.91 14.91 -27.14
CA TYR A 849 16.87 13.98 -26.04
C TYR A 849 15.61 13.14 -26.13
N VAL A 850 15.72 11.84 -25.91
CA VAL A 850 14.56 10.93 -25.87
C VAL A 850 14.56 10.24 -24.52
N ALA A 851 13.43 10.32 -23.82
CA ALA A 851 13.09 9.45 -22.70
C ALA A 851 11.99 8.50 -23.16
N PRO A 852 12.37 7.25 -23.48
CA PRO A 852 11.40 6.27 -23.90
C PRO A 852 10.35 6.05 -22.81
N VAL A 853 9.13 5.75 -23.22
CA VAL A 853 8.21 5.08 -22.32
C VAL A 853 8.84 3.75 -21.92
N ILE A 854 8.66 3.33 -20.68
CA ILE A 854 9.33 2.10 -20.25
C ILE A 854 8.63 0.90 -20.90
N ASP A 855 9.31 0.34 -21.91
CA ASP A 855 8.91 -0.80 -22.75
C ASP A 855 7.96 -1.78 -22.04
N PHE A 856 6.69 -1.78 -22.44
CA PHE A 856 5.67 -2.71 -22.00
C PHE A 856 5.86 -4.02 -22.76
N ILE A 857 6.63 -4.95 -22.20
CA ILE A 857 6.77 -6.28 -22.81
C ILE A 857 5.48 -7.07 -22.55
N PHE A 858 4.55 -7.01 -23.52
CA PHE A 858 3.36 -7.87 -23.60
C PHE A 858 3.69 -9.37 -23.81
#